data_AF-S6G409-F1
#
_entry.id   AF-S6G409-F1
#
_cell.length_a   1.000
_cell.length_b   1.000
_cell.length_c   1.000
_cell.angle_alpha   90.00
_cell.angle_beta   90.00
_cell.angle_gamma   90.00
#
_symmetry.space_group_name_H-M   'P 1'
#
loop_
_entity.id
_entity.type
_entity.pdbx_description
1 polymer ?
#
loop_
_entity_poly.entity_id
_entity_poly.type
_entity_poly.pdbx_seq_one_letter_code
_entity_poly.pdbx_strand_id
1 'polypeptide(L)'
;MNLGKKAISLISSISLIGSCIGIGLWVWYGQYNKIESIDLKKLIVNKNLGYIYESEKTKEKLIQLIDEKNPNINLDFNMLDLQILDNSAIVKPMDKTYKNEVEITFKMSQDLSSVIRERNLGYIYESEKTKEKLIKLIKQKNSKLDVNKVVLTINDQENKAMIKPKTGDKTYKGQVNFTFHLSQDLSSIITETNLGNIEESEKNQQDLLNLIKQSNPSLDTEKVQLDIKNDIVIVLPKMGDKTYKGEAIIRFFAHTWNADIKKIKTIWNTEFKDRFSMDVNEIHSTALFGLLVNTLYKHGLKIPIATNGLKGQGFSIEYGDIELKLPIGFKYANNLNKYNNDKTKLLEIGHYISKDFTFKAEQVDGNVKEVPDVLPEIINNTSYMFANNKNEYIKGLENWNTSNVTNMKYMFYGAHNFNQPLNNWNTSNVTDMKYMFYESHNFNQPLNNWNTSNVTDMGWMFSGAKSFNQPIDKWNTSNVTNMGHMFSRAKNFNQPLSNWNTSNVTDMSYMFSGDEKFNHPLNNWNTSNVTNMHGMFIGAKNFNKPLNNWDTSNVTDMSAMFSGAEKFNNVVSTWNTSNVTDMSWMFYGARACDQNIANWNVYKVTYYSWFAKNSGWQNMSWRQIYHLWPKKLYDNGNQCF
;
A
#
# COMPACT_ATOMS: atom_id res chain seq x y z
N MET A 1 51.10 61.02 115.06
CA MET A 1 49.66 60.78 115.30
C MET A 1 48.97 60.72 113.94
N ASN A 2 48.14 59.75 113.54
CA ASN A 2 47.71 58.44 114.08
C ASN A 2 47.44 57.54 112.84
N LEU A 3 47.85 56.26 112.75
CA LEU A 3 47.47 55.03 113.49
C LEU A 3 46.09 54.44 113.11
N GLY A 4 46.05 53.14 112.73
CA GLY A 4 44.85 52.30 112.45
C GLY A 4 44.46 52.23 110.96
N LYS A 5 44.22 51.11 110.23
CA LYS A 5 43.58 49.79 110.51
C LYS A 5 42.13 49.92 111.01
N LYS A 6 41.08 49.22 110.51
CA LYS A 6 41.00 48.06 109.58
C LYS A 6 39.55 47.78 109.08
N ALA A 7 39.33 47.60 107.76
CA ALA A 7 38.28 46.78 107.08
C ALA A 7 38.43 47.01 105.54
N ILE A 8 38.95 46.09 104.70
CA ILE A 8 38.32 44.87 104.15
C ILE A 8 37.08 45.23 103.32
N SER A 9 36.99 45.04 101.98
CA SER A 9 37.86 44.45 100.94
C SER A 9 37.43 44.93 99.52
N LEU A 10 38.06 44.66 98.35
CA LEU A 10 39.23 43.86 97.93
C LEU A 10 39.84 44.39 96.58
N ILE A 11 41.16 44.23 96.40
CA ILE A 11 42.03 44.07 95.18
C ILE A 11 41.58 44.58 93.78
N SER A 12 42.40 45.31 93.00
CA SER A 12 43.60 46.12 93.28
C SER A 12 44.00 47.00 92.07
N SER A 13 44.43 48.22 92.33
CA SER A 13 45.15 49.08 91.37
C SER A 13 46.25 49.87 92.10
N ILE A 14 47.34 50.23 91.41
CA ILE A 14 48.38 51.14 91.90
C ILE A 14 48.81 52.10 90.79
N SER A 15 49.01 53.36 91.17
CA SER A 15 49.75 54.40 90.44
C SER A 15 50.67 55.14 91.43
N LEU A 16 51.81 55.64 90.94
CA LEU A 16 52.72 56.59 91.61
C LEU A 16 53.53 57.28 90.47
N ILE A 17 53.56 58.61 90.24
CA ILE A 17 53.87 59.83 91.03
C ILE A 17 55.28 60.38 90.73
N GLY A 18 55.34 61.69 90.38
CA GLY A 18 56.49 62.61 90.57
C GLY A 18 57.15 63.17 89.29
N SER A 19 57.67 64.41 89.21
CA SER A 19 57.41 65.71 89.90
C SER A 19 58.35 66.82 89.35
N CYS A 20 58.14 68.09 89.73
CA CYS A 20 59.01 69.30 89.52
C CYS A 20 58.95 69.93 88.10
N ILE A 21 58.71 71.23 87.86
CA ILE A 21 59.09 72.54 88.47
C ILE A 21 60.53 72.97 88.16
N GLY A 22 60.69 74.12 87.47
CA GLY A 22 61.97 74.81 87.28
C GLY A 22 61.86 76.07 86.39
N ILE A 23 62.02 77.26 87.00
CA ILE A 23 62.12 78.57 86.31
C ILE A 23 63.60 78.87 86.06
N GLY A 24 63.99 79.46 84.92
CA GLY A 24 65.40 79.79 84.66
C GLY A 24 65.65 80.73 83.47
N LEU A 25 66.03 81.97 83.79
CA LEU A 25 66.40 83.11 82.94
C LEU A 25 67.30 82.87 81.71
N TRP A 26 67.15 83.80 80.76
CA TRP A 26 67.93 84.01 79.54
C TRP A 26 69.46 84.16 79.76
N VAL A 27 70.28 83.65 78.82
CA VAL A 27 71.41 84.35 78.14
C VAL A 27 71.56 83.79 76.70
N TRP A 28 72.24 84.53 75.83
CA TRP A 28 72.26 84.55 74.35
C TRP A 28 72.92 83.36 73.58
N TYR A 29 72.59 83.32 72.28
CA TYR A 29 73.28 82.71 71.12
C TYR A 29 73.14 81.20 70.78
N GLY A 30 72.35 80.93 69.72
CA GLY A 30 72.88 80.22 68.54
C GLY A 30 72.57 78.73 68.35
N GLN A 31 71.37 78.39 67.87
CA GLN A 31 71.14 77.38 66.80
C GLN A 31 69.66 77.32 66.37
N TYR A 32 69.38 77.42 65.06
CA TYR A 32 68.05 77.16 64.48
C TYR A 32 67.86 75.66 64.23
N ASN A 33 67.10 74.97 65.08
CA ASN A 33 66.58 73.64 64.74
C ASN A 33 65.31 73.77 63.90
N LYS A 34 65.34 73.20 62.68
CA LYS A 34 64.15 73.06 61.82
C LYS A 34 63.19 72.03 62.43
N ILE A 35 61.92 72.40 62.58
CA ILE A 35 60.83 71.43 62.71
C ILE A 35 60.61 70.83 61.31
N GLU A 36 60.76 69.52 61.16
CA GLU A 36 60.43 68.84 59.90
C GLU A 36 58.93 68.58 59.80
N SER A 37 58.30 69.08 58.74
CA SER A 37 56.89 68.85 58.44
C SER A 37 56.60 67.40 58.05
N ILE A 38 55.39 66.92 58.34
CA ILE A 38 54.99 65.51 58.22
C ILE A 38 54.62 65.17 56.77
N ASP A 39 55.21 64.12 56.20
CA ASP A 39 55.03 63.78 54.77
C ASP A 39 53.76 62.96 54.52
N LEU A 40 52.73 63.57 53.90
CA LEU A 40 51.48 62.86 53.57
C LEU A 40 51.73 61.66 52.65
N LYS A 41 52.74 61.69 51.78
CA LYS A 41 53.07 60.57 50.87
C LYS A 41 53.55 59.33 51.61
N LYS A 42 54.00 59.47 52.87
CA LYS A 42 54.42 58.36 53.75
C LYS A 42 53.28 57.86 54.66
N LEU A 43 52.37 58.75 55.06
CA LEU A 43 51.20 58.38 55.88
C LEU A 43 50.13 57.68 55.05
N ILE A 44 49.76 58.26 53.92
CA ILE A 44 48.70 57.76 53.05
C ILE A 44 49.32 56.72 52.09
N VAL A 45 49.41 55.47 52.57
CA VAL A 45 50.02 54.36 51.82
C VAL A 45 49.02 53.76 50.84
N ASN A 46 47.78 53.49 51.29
CA ASN A 46 46.72 52.94 50.45
C ASN A 46 45.97 54.05 49.71
N LYS A 47 46.45 54.35 48.50
CA LYS A 47 45.98 55.44 47.63
C LYS A 47 44.84 55.06 46.69
N ASN A 48 44.24 53.88 46.84
CA ASN A 48 43.13 53.41 46.00
C ASN A 48 41.96 52.98 46.89
N LEU A 49 40.86 53.74 46.84
CA LEU A 49 39.68 53.48 47.67
C LEU A 49 38.80 52.35 47.09
N GLY A 50 39.04 51.96 45.83
CA GLY A 50 38.24 50.97 45.10
C GLY A 50 37.08 51.62 44.35
N TYR A 51 35.93 50.95 44.34
CA TYR A 51 34.72 51.46 43.70
C TYR A 51 33.83 52.22 44.68
N ILE A 52 33.31 53.37 44.24
CA ILE A 52 32.36 54.20 45.00
C ILE A 52 31.13 54.54 44.15
N TYR A 53 29.98 54.73 44.80
CA TYR A 53 28.80 55.28 44.13
C TYR A 53 28.93 56.81 43.96
N GLU A 54 28.21 57.40 43.01
CA GLU A 54 28.20 58.88 42.81
C GLU A 54 27.78 59.62 44.09
N SER A 55 26.81 59.07 44.83
CA SER A 55 26.37 59.57 46.12
C SER A 55 27.42 59.48 47.24
N GLU A 56 28.52 58.75 47.03
CA GLU A 56 29.64 58.63 47.97
C GLU A 56 30.80 59.58 47.62
N LYS A 57 30.67 60.39 46.57
CA LYS A 57 31.69 61.36 46.12
C LYS A 57 31.59 62.69 46.88
N THR A 58 31.56 62.62 48.21
CA THR A 58 31.57 63.79 49.11
C THR A 58 32.87 63.86 49.92
N LYS A 59 33.21 65.04 50.46
CA LYS A 59 34.46 65.21 51.23
C LYS A 59 34.46 64.32 52.47
N GLU A 60 33.35 64.24 53.18
CA GLU A 60 33.17 63.42 54.39
C GLU A 60 33.32 61.93 54.09
N LYS A 61 32.70 61.46 52.99
CA LYS A 61 32.73 60.03 52.65
C LYS A 61 34.08 59.59 52.08
N LEU A 62 34.76 60.45 51.34
CA LEU A 62 36.14 60.19 50.90
C LEU A 62 37.12 60.22 52.07
N ILE A 63 36.96 61.12 53.05
CA ILE A 63 37.72 61.11 54.32
C ILE A 63 37.54 59.77 55.04
N GLN A 64 36.28 59.35 55.28
CA GLN A 64 35.99 58.06 55.91
C GLN A 64 36.65 56.89 55.16
N LEU A 65 36.61 56.88 53.83
CA LEU A 65 37.25 55.83 53.02
C LEU A 65 38.79 55.87 53.08
N ILE A 66 39.40 57.06 53.19
CA ILE A 66 40.85 57.20 53.38
C ILE A 66 41.26 56.60 54.73
N ASP A 67 40.52 56.89 55.80
CA ASP A 67 40.76 56.34 57.13
C ASP A 67 40.52 54.83 57.19
N GLU A 68 39.41 54.33 56.63
CA GLU A 68 39.11 52.89 56.51
C GLU A 68 40.21 52.13 55.74
N LYS A 69 40.86 52.77 54.77
CA LYS A 69 41.98 52.19 54.00
C LYS A 69 43.34 52.36 54.68
N ASN A 70 43.48 53.26 55.64
CA ASN A 70 44.73 53.55 56.34
C ASN A 70 44.50 53.58 57.87
N PRO A 71 43.99 52.49 58.50
CA PRO A 71 43.44 52.52 59.87
C PRO A 71 44.44 52.82 61.01
N ASN A 72 45.72 53.01 60.69
CA ASN A 72 46.81 53.25 61.65
C ASN A 72 47.40 54.68 61.57
N ILE A 73 46.75 55.61 60.86
CA ILE A 73 47.17 57.02 60.80
C ILE A 73 46.13 57.92 61.46
N ASN A 74 46.59 58.99 62.11
CA ASN A 74 45.74 60.04 62.66
C ASN A 74 45.96 61.32 61.84
N LEU A 75 45.11 61.54 60.84
CA LEU A 75 45.13 62.74 60.00
C LEU A 75 44.13 63.77 60.53
N ASP A 76 44.60 64.99 60.77
CA ASP A 76 43.69 66.11 61.04
C ASP A 76 43.20 66.72 59.73
N PHE A 77 42.02 66.29 59.28
CA PHE A 77 41.41 66.81 58.04
C PHE A 77 40.90 68.25 58.13
N ASN A 78 40.96 68.91 59.30
CA ASN A 78 40.78 70.36 59.39
C ASN A 78 42.00 71.14 58.88
N MET A 79 43.17 70.50 58.83
CA MET A 79 44.43 71.05 58.30
C MET A 79 44.71 70.61 56.85
N LEU A 80 43.77 69.88 56.23
CA LEU A 80 43.92 69.30 54.90
C LEU A 80 42.76 69.69 53.98
N ASP A 81 43.08 70.03 52.74
CA ASP A 81 42.07 70.13 51.69
C ASP A 81 41.96 68.84 50.87
N LEU A 82 40.76 68.57 50.37
CA LEU A 82 40.46 67.46 49.47
C LEU A 82 39.86 68.03 48.18
N GLN A 83 40.70 68.24 47.18
CA GLN A 83 40.27 68.62 45.85
C GLN A 83 39.73 67.39 45.11
N ILE A 84 38.41 67.22 45.07
CA ILE A 84 37.76 66.07 44.40
C ILE A 84 37.76 66.28 42.87
N LEU A 85 38.19 65.25 42.15
CA LEU A 85 38.23 65.16 40.69
C LEU A 85 37.34 63.99 40.22
N ASP A 86 37.36 63.65 38.94
CA ASP A 86 36.43 62.66 38.36
C ASP A 86 36.58 61.25 38.94
N ASN A 87 37.82 60.75 39.01
CA ASN A 87 38.19 59.42 39.52
C ASN A 87 39.33 59.48 40.55
N SER A 88 39.58 60.67 41.11
CA SER A 88 40.59 60.88 42.15
C SER A 88 40.23 62.04 43.05
N ALA A 89 40.94 62.19 44.16
CA ALA A 89 40.93 63.37 45.00
C ALA A 89 42.36 63.67 45.46
N ILE A 90 42.76 64.93 45.44
CA ILE A 90 44.09 65.35 45.90
C ILE A 90 43.98 65.85 47.33
N VAL A 91 44.68 65.17 48.24
CA VAL A 91 44.84 65.59 49.65
C VAL A 91 46.01 66.56 49.73
N LYS A 92 45.75 67.78 50.20
CA LYS A 92 46.71 68.90 50.20
C LYS A 92 46.89 69.48 51.60
N PRO A 93 48.12 69.77 52.06
CA PRO A 93 48.33 70.58 53.26
C PRO A 93 47.70 71.97 53.11
N MET A 94 46.91 72.42 54.09
CA MET A 94 46.50 73.84 54.20
C MET A 94 47.52 74.67 55.00
N ASP A 95 48.39 74.01 55.77
CA ASP A 95 49.35 74.65 56.68
C ASP A 95 50.77 74.07 56.54
N LYS A 96 51.67 74.43 57.49
CA LYS A 96 53.06 73.94 57.52
C LYS A 96 53.24 72.62 58.28
N THR A 97 52.18 72.06 58.88
CA THR A 97 52.25 70.83 59.67
C THR A 97 52.51 69.63 58.75
N TYR A 98 51.87 69.62 57.58
CA TYR A 98 52.03 68.60 56.56
C TYR A 98 52.87 69.09 55.36
N LYS A 99 53.52 68.17 54.65
CA LYS A 99 54.21 68.41 53.37
C LYS A 99 53.84 67.36 52.33
N ASN A 100 53.99 67.77 51.06
CA ASN A 100 53.63 67.03 49.84
C ASN A 100 52.13 66.78 49.68
N GLU A 101 51.64 66.86 48.44
CA GLU A 101 50.28 66.45 48.10
C GLU A 101 50.20 64.93 47.82
N VAL A 102 49.04 64.31 48.08
CA VAL A 102 48.77 62.91 47.74
C VAL A 102 47.52 62.80 46.90
N GLU A 103 47.65 62.25 45.70
CA GLU A 103 46.49 61.81 44.92
C GLU A 103 45.99 60.45 45.44
N ILE A 104 44.70 60.43 45.80
CA ILE A 104 43.90 59.25 46.09
C ILE A 104 43.07 58.94 44.84
N THR A 105 43.00 57.68 44.43
CA THR A 105 42.23 57.22 43.26
C THR A 105 41.01 56.40 43.68
N PHE A 106 39.95 56.47 42.89
CA PHE A 106 38.74 55.65 43.03
C PHE A 106 38.13 55.41 41.64
N LYS A 107 37.14 54.52 41.55
CA LYS A 107 36.38 54.27 40.31
C LYS A 107 34.89 54.39 40.57
N MET A 108 34.16 55.01 39.66
CA MET A 108 32.70 55.09 39.80
C MET A 108 32.04 53.74 39.49
N SER A 109 31.08 53.32 40.33
CA SER A 109 30.30 52.10 40.14
C SER A 109 29.50 52.15 38.83
N GLN A 110 29.67 51.12 37.99
CA GLN A 110 29.01 51.04 36.69
C GLN A 110 27.57 50.55 36.84
N ASP A 111 26.63 51.12 36.08
CA ASP A 111 25.27 50.61 36.07
C ASP A 111 25.19 49.28 35.29
N LEU A 112 24.58 48.25 35.86
CA LEU A 112 24.40 46.97 35.14
C LEU A 112 23.67 47.16 33.81
N SER A 113 22.76 48.13 33.73
CA SER A 113 22.01 48.43 32.49
C SER A 113 22.85 49.03 31.38
N SER A 114 24.03 49.63 31.68
CA SER A 114 24.98 50.16 30.69
C SER A 114 26.03 49.13 30.26
N VAL A 115 26.30 48.13 31.11
CA VAL A 115 27.22 47.01 30.85
C VAL A 115 26.51 45.87 30.10
N ILE A 116 25.24 45.60 30.42
CA ILE A 116 24.41 44.55 29.82
C ILE A 116 23.60 45.14 28.67
N ARG A 117 24.01 44.78 27.43
CA ARG A 117 23.38 45.23 26.19
C ARG A 117 22.36 44.22 25.66
N GLU A 118 22.69 42.94 25.72
CA GLU A 118 21.80 41.86 25.30
C GLU A 118 21.05 41.31 26.50
N ARG A 119 19.72 41.41 26.47
CA ARG A 119 18.80 41.00 27.55
C ARG A 119 17.91 39.83 27.15
N ASN A 120 17.80 39.53 25.86
CA ASN A 120 17.13 38.32 25.39
C ASN A 120 18.15 37.19 25.25
N LEU A 121 17.99 36.13 26.04
CA LEU A 121 18.86 34.97 25.99
C LEU A 121 18.50 34.01 24.85
N GLY A 122 17.33 34.20 24.22
CA GLY A 122 16.80 33.35 23.16
C GLY A 122 16.12 32.10 23.70
N TYR A 123 16.10 31.05 22.89
CA TYR A 123 15.59 29.75 23.30
C TYR A 123 16.64 28.93 24.06
N ILE A 124 16.20 28.23 25.10
CA ILE A 124 16.99 27.31 25.91
C ILE A 124 16.20 26.00 26.12
N TYR A 125 16.91 24.89 26.32
CA TYR A 125 16.27 23.66 26.77
C TYR A 125 15.93 23.74 28.27
N GLU A 126 14.93 22.99 28.75
CA GLU A 126 14.59 22.94 30.19
C GLU A 126 15.80 22.53 31.05
N SER A 127 16.62 21.59 30.56
CA SER A 127 17.88 21.18 31.20
C SER A 127 18.95 22.28 31.23
N GLU A 128 18.73 23.41 30.57
CA GLU A 128 19.58 24.61 30.61
C GLU A 128 19.07 25.68 31.58
N LYS A 129 17.86 25.55 32.14
CA LYS A 129 17.24 26.43 33.15
C LYS A 129 17.88 26.27 34.54
N THR A 130 19.20 26.43 34.59
CA THR A 130 20.01 26.34 35.81
C THR A 130 20.85 27.60 35.96
N LYS A 131 21.15 28.00 37.20
CA LYS A 131 21.93 29.22 37.46
C LYS A 131 23.30 29.19 36.78
N GLU A 132 23.94 28.02 36.76
CA GLU A 132 25.28 27.85 36.18
C GLU A 132 25.29 27.97 34.65
N LYS A 133 24.32 27.37 33.94
CA LYS A 133 24.23 27.47 32.48
C LYS A 133 23.78 28.86 32.03
N LEU A 134 22.79 29.44 32.72
CA LEU A 134 22.30 30.80 32.41
C LEU A 134 23.35 31.88 32.68
N ILE A 135 24.14 31.80 33.77
CA ILE A 135 25.19 32.81 34.01
C ILE A 135 26.32 32.73 32.97
N LYS A 136 26.65 31.53 32.46
CA LYS A 136 27.58 31.33 31.34
C LYS A 136 27.02 31.93 30.04
N LEU A 137 25.75 31.68 29.72
CA LEU A 137 25.09 32.26 28.53
C LEU A 137 25.00 33.79 28.60
N ILE A 138 24.70 34.34 29.78
CA ILE A 138 24.70 35.79 30.00
C ILE A 138 26.11 36.37 29.81
N LYS A 139 27.17 35.73 30.32
CA LYS A 139 28.56 36.14 30.10
C LYS A 139 28.95 36.08 28.62
N GLN A 140 28.52 35.06 27.89
CA GLN A 140 28.76 34.93 26.46
C GLN A 140 28.13 36.07 25.66
N LYS A 141 26.86 36.39 25.92
CA LYS A 141 26.12 37.51 25.29
C LYS A 141 26.59 38.90 25.76
N ASN A 142 27.10 39.02 26.98
CA ASN A 142 27.55 40.27 27.59
C ASN A 142 28.98 40.16 28.11
N SER A 143 29.94 40.05 27.19
CA SER A 143 31.35 39.76 27.48
C SER A 143 32.02 40.72 28.49
N LYS A 144 31.55 41.96 28.61
CA LYS A 144 32.05 42.98 29.56
C LYS A 144 31.58 42.80 31.01
N LEU A 145 30.57 41.97 31.28
CA LEU A 145 30.07 41.71 32.62
C LEU A 145 31.04 40.78 33.38
N ASP A 146 31.52 41.17 34.57
CA ASP A 146 32.18 40.23 35.49
C ASP A 146 31.11 39.47 36.27
N VAL A 147 30.91 38.20 35.90
CA VAL A 147 29.88 37.35 36.50
C VAL A 147 30.20 36.92 37.94
N ASN A 148 31.45 37.05 38.40
CA ASN A 148 31.82 36.75 39.79
C ASN A 148 31.34 37.83 40.77
N LYS A 149 30.97 39.00 40.25
CA LYS A 149 30.60 40.22 40.97
C LYS A 149 29.10 40.38 41.16
N VAL A 150 28.31 39.45 40.63
CA VAL A 150 26.85 39.51 40.60
C VAL A 150 26.22 38.20 41.07
N VAL A 151 24.92 38.24 41.34
CA VAL A 151 24.12 37.05 41.66
C VAL A 151 22.91 36.96 40.73
N LEU A 152 22.64 35.74 40.26
CA LEU A 152 21.52 35.41 39.39
C LEU A 152 20.37 34.78 40.18
N THR A 153 19.18 35.34 40.03
CA THR A 153 17.90 34.72 40.44
C THR A 153 17.12 34.33 39.20
N ILE A 154 16.47 33.17 39.20
CA ILE A 154 15.56 32.72 38.15
C ILE A 154 14.14 32.89 38.70
N ASN A 155 13.22 33.42 37.90
CA ASN A 155 11.78 33.34 38.16
C ASN A 155 11.23 32.19 37.30
N ASP A 156 10.99 31.05 37.95
CA ASP A 156 10.63 29.81 37.26
C ASP A 156 9.25 29.85 36.59
N GLN A 157 8.35 30.75 37.04
CA GLN A 157 7.00 30.91 36.50
C GLN A 157 6.92 31.83 35.28
N GLU A 158 7.87 32.76 35.11
CA GLU A 158 7.80 33.80 34.06
C GLU A 158 8.83 33.65 32.94
N ASN A 159 9.65 32.59 32.95
CA ASN A 159 10.79 32.41 32.03
C ASN A 159 11.72 33.66 31.97
N LYS A 160 11.95 34.22 33.16
CA LYS A 160 12.81 35.40 33.38
C LYS A 160 13.95 35.05 34.33
N ALA A 161 15.07 35.74 34.16
CA ALA A 161 16.14 35.74 35.14
C ALA A 161 16.56 37.17 35.45
N MET A 162 17.07 37.41 36.67
CA MET A 162 17.47 38.74 37.12
C MET A 162 18.89 38.69 37.67
N ILE A 163 19.72 39.64 37.23
CA ILE A 163 21.05 39.89 37.79
C ILE A 163 21.04 41.15 38.63
N LYS A 164 21.65 41.06 39.82
CA LYS A 164 21.99 42.19 40.69
C LYS A 164 23.42 42.04 41.24
N PRO A 165 24.07 43.11 41.72
CA PRO A 165 25.38 43.02 42.36
C PRO A 165 25.36 42.04 43.54
N LYS A 166 26.48 41.35 43.76
CA LYS A 166 26.67 40.49 44.93
C LYS A 166 26.78 41.37 46.18
N THR A 167 26.20 40.95 47.30
CA THR A 167 26.21 41.73 48.55
C THR A 167 27.63 42.13 48.94
N GLY A 168 27.85 43.43 49.16
CA GLY A 168 29.15 44.01 49.50
C GLY A 168 30.03 44.39 48.30
N ASP A 169 29.68 44.02 47.06
CA ASP A 169 30.45 44.40 45.88
C ASP A 169 29.96 45.72 45.26
N LYS A 170 30.87 46.70 45.18
CA LYS A 170 30.61 48.05 44.66
C LYS A 170 30.95 48.25 43.18
N THR A 171 31.45 47.23 42.46
CA THR A 171 31.80 47.39 41.03
C THR A 171 30.57 47.77 40.18
N TYR A 172 29.40 47.29 40.57
CA TYR A 172 28.14 47.49 39.85
C TYR A 172 27.02 48.10 40.72
N LYS A 173 26.07 48.77 40.06
CA LYS A 173 24.80 49.25 40.66
C LYS A 173 23.59 48.85 39.79
N GLY A 174 22.39 48.95 40.37
CA GLY A 174 21.13 48.61 39.70
C GLY A 174 20.85 47.10 39.63
N GLN A 175 19.88 46.71 38.79
CA GLN A 175 19.55 45.31 38.48
C GLN A 175 19.04 45.22 37.04
N VAL A 176 19.21 44.06 36.39
CA VAL A 176 18.77 43.84 35.00
C VAL A 176 18.03 42.51 34.88
N ASN A 177 16.85 42.57 34.28
CA ASN A 177 16.05 41.41 33.91
C ASN A 177 16.43 40.92 32.51
N PHE A 178 16.40 39.61 32.36
CA PHE A 178 16.61 38.84 31.14
C PHE A 178 15.36 38.00 30.86
N THR A 179 15.05 37.82 29.58
CA THR A 179 14.00 36.90 29.12
C THR A 179 14.62 35.73 28.37
N PHE A 180 13.99 34.56 28.47
CA PHE A 180 14.29 33.40 27.64
C PHE A 180 13.00 32.69 27.25
N HIS A 181 13.08 31.81 26.26
CA HIS A 181 12.00 30.94 25.83
C HIS A 181 12.44 29.48 25.99
N LEU A 182 11.48 28.58 26.23
CA LEU A 182 11.75 27.15 26.34
C LEU A 182 11.57 26.48 24.97
N SER A 183 12.48 25.58 24.60
CA SER A 183 12.40 24.80 23.36
C SER A 183 11.15 23.92 23.33
N GLN A 184 10.36 24.06 22.27
CA GLN A 184 9.12 23.30 22.06
C GLN A 184 9.44 21.92 21.48
N ASP A 185 8.70 20.89 21.89
CA ASP A 185 8.95 19.53 21.39
C ASP A 185 8.29 19.33 20.01
N LEU A 186 9.02 18.87 19.00
CA LEU A 186 8.44 18.67 17.66
C LEU A 186 7.25 17.71 17.69
N SER A 187 7.29 16.68 18.54
CA SER A 187 6.18 15.75 18.76
C SER A 187 4.92 16.38 19.37
N SER A 188 5.02 17.59 19.94
CA SER A 188 3.89 18.37 20.47
C SER A 188 3.37 19.44 19.51
N ILE A 189 4.14 19.76 18.45
CA ILE A 189 3.81 20.77 17.43
C ILE A 189 3.30 20.12 16.14
N ILE A 190 3.83 18.92 15.83
CA ILE A 190 3.43 18.10 14.68
C ILE A 190 2.46 17.04 15.20
N THR A 191 1.18 17.38 15.19
CA THR A 191 0.09 16.49 15.61
C THR A 191 -0.45 15.66 14.46
N GLU A 192 -0.44 16.19 13.23
CA GLU A 192 -0.76 15.41 12.04
C GLU A 192 0.51 14.76 11.50
N THR A 193 0.50 13.42 11.47
CA THR A 193 1.66 12.56 11.22
C THR A 193 1.46 11.64 10.02
N ASN A 194 0.34 11.75 9.31
CA ASN A 194 0.08 11.04 8.07
C ASN A 194 -0.32 12.03 6.96
N LEU A 195 0.55 12.20 5.96
CA LEU A 195 0.24 13.02 4.78
C LEU A 195 -0.63 12.28 3.75
N GLY A 196 -0.91 10.99 3.97
CA GLY A 196 -1.66 10.17 3.03
C GLY A 196 -0.85 9.83 1.77
N ASN A 197 -1.49 9.94 0.60
CA ASN A 197 -0.84 9.71 -0.69
C ASN A 197 -0.28 11.03 -1.23
N ILE A 198 0.94 11.00 -1.78
CA ILE A 198 1.58 12.13 -2.46
C ILE A 198 2.07 11.69 -3.85
N GLU A 199 2.31 12.61 -4.78
CA GLU A 199 3.01 12.26 -6.01
C GLU A 199 4.50 11.99 -5.74
N GLU A 200 5.12 11.06 -6.48
CA GLU A 200 6.58 10.85 -6.41
C GLU A 200 7.37 12.13 -6.76
N SER A 201 6.77 13.03 -7.55
CA SER A 201 7.24 14.39 -7.83
C SER A 201 7.47 15.24 -6.56
N GLU A 202 6.55 15.11 -5.59
CA GLU A 202 6.46 15.94 -4.38
C GLU A 202 7.40 15.47 -3.27
N LYS A 203 8.07 14.32 -3.45
CA LYS A 203 9.03 13.73 -2.51
C LYS A 203 10.34 14.52 -2.36
N ASN A 204 10.42 15.72 -2.96
CA ASN A 204 11.51 16.65 -2.76
C ASN A 204 11.34 17.42 -1.44
N GLN A 205 12.44 18.03 -0.96
CA GLN A 205 12.46 18.67 0.35
C GLN A 205 11.49 19.86 0.46
N GLN A 206 11.24 20.63 -0.60
CA GLN A 206 10.42 21.84 -0.51
C GLN A 206 8.92 21.51 -0.45
N ASP A 207 8.46 20.59 -1.29
CA ASP A 207 7.04 20.23 -1.36
C ASP A 207 6.59 19.44 -0.13
N LEU A 208 7.42 18.51 0.38
CA LEU A 208 7.19 17.90 1.68
C LEU A 208 7.12 18.94 2.81
N LEU A 209 7.98 19.96 2.82
CA LEU A 209 7.95 21.03 3.83
C LEU A 209 6.65 21.84 3.76
N ASN A 210 6.14 22.09 2.55
CA ASN A 210 4.87 22.78 2.29
C ASN A 210 3.68 21.94 2.79
N LEU A 211 3.64 20.64 2.45
CA LEU A 211 2.59 19.70 2.89
C LEU A 211 2.56 19.55 4.42
N ILE A 212 3.73 19.40 5.06
CA ILE A 212 3.85 19.33 6.52
C ILE A 212 3.34 20.62 7.17
N LYS A 213 3.66 21.78 6.60
CA LYS A 213 3.18 23.10 7.08
C LYS A 213 1.68 23.29 6.91
N GLN A 214 1.10 22.79 5.83
CA GLN A 214 -0.34 22.82 5.57
C GLN A 214 -1.09 22.00 6.63
N SER A 215 -0.60 20.79 6.93
CA SER A 215 -1.20 19.89 7.94
C SER A 215 -0.88 20.31 9.38
N ASN A 216 0.24 21.00 9.63
CA ASN A 216 0.66 21.48 10.95
C ASN A 216 0.99 22.99 10.93
N PRO A 217 -0.02 23.89 10.90
CA PRO A 217 0.18 25.32 10.67
C PRO A 217 1.06 26.04 11.71
N SER A 218 1.18 25.50 12.93
CA SER A 218 2.03 26.04 14.01
C SER A 218 3.53 25.78 13.83
N LEU A 219 3.94 24.92 12.88
CA LEU A 219 5.34 24.61 12.62
C LEU A 219 6.05 25.77 11.90
N ASP A 220 7.19 26.22 12.42
CA ASP A 220 8.07 27.19 11.78
C ASP A 220 9.06 26.45 10.87
N THR A 221 8.74 26.39 9.58
CA THR A 221 9.48 25.62 8.57
C THR A 221 10.88 26.17 8.28
N GLU A 222 11.16 27.43 8.58
CA GLU A 222 12.50 28.00 8.44
C GLU A 222 13.50 27.41 9.45
N LYS A 223 13.01 26.73 10.50
CA LYS A 223 13.80 26.22 11.63
C LYS A 223 13.93 24.70 11.70
N VAL A 224 13.32 23.98 10.77
CA VAL A 224 13.41 22.51 10.68
C VAL A 224 14.04 22.05 9.37
N GLN A 225 14.58 20.84 9.40
CA GLN A 225 15.14 20.12 8.26
C GLN A 225 14.50 18.73 8.18
N LEU A 226 14.52 18.14 6.99
CA LEU A 226 13.87 16.87 6.69
C LEU A 226 14.93 15.81 6.38
N ASP A 227 14.85 14.66 7.05
CA ASP A 227 15.53 13.42 6.67
C ASP A 227 14.49 12.51 5.98
N ILE A 228 14.57 12.42 4.65
CA ILE A 228 13.57 11.78 3.80
C ILE A 228 14.00 10.33 3.55
N LYS A 229 13.14 9.39 3.94
CA LYS A 229 13.25 7.95 3.70
C LYS A 229 12.05 7.48 2.87
N ASN A 230 12.07 6.23 2.40
CA ASN A 230 11.18 5.72 1.35
C ASN A 230 9.71 6.18 1.44
N ASP A 231 9.10 5.96 2.61
CA ASP A 231 7.69 6.14 2.97
C ASP A 231 7.51 6.98 4.27
N ILE A 232 8.61 7.52 4.81
CA ILE A 232 8.61 8.36 6.01
C ILE A 232 9.54 9.55 5.86
N VAL A 233 9.19 10.67 6.49
CA VAL A 233 10.06 11.82 6.66
C VAL A 233 10.22 12.13 8.15
N ILE A 234 11.46 12.26 8.59
CA ILE A 234 11.79 12.64 9.96
C ILE A 234 12.06 14.15 9.98
N VAL A 235 11.23 14.88 10.73
CA VAL A 235 11.38 16.32 10.94
C VAL A 235 12.29 16.55 12.13
N LEU A 236 13.37 17.29 11.91
CA LEU A 236 14.42 17.57 12.88
C LEU A 236 14.63 19.09 13.01
N PRO A 237 15.07 19.62 14.17
CA PRO A 237 15.53 21.01 14.27
C PRO A 237 16.74 21.23 13.34
N LYS A 238 16.84 22.40 12.71
CA LYS A 238 18.05 22.79 11.97
C LYS A 238 19.23 22.91 12.93
N MET A 239 20.42 22.56 12.43
CA MET A 239 21.65 22.65 13.22
C MET A 239 21.88 24.06 13.78
N GLY A 240 21.90 24.18 15.11
CA GLY A 240 22.08 25.45 15.82
C GLY A 240 20.80 26.19 16.20
N ASP A 241 19.63 25.80 15.67
CA ASP A 241 18.35 26.34 16.15
C ASP A 241 17.95 25.67 17.48
N LYS A 242 17.42 26.47 18.42
CA LYS A 242 16.98 26.03 19.75
C LYS A 242 15.48 26.20 19.98
N THR A 243 14.73 26.70 19.01
CA THR A 243 13.27 26.87 19.08
C THR A 243 12.58 25.52 19.29
N TYR A 244 13.13 24.47 18.67
CA TYR A 244 12.60 23.11 18.71
C TYR A 244 13.58 22.12 19.35
N LYS A 245 13.02 21.02 19.88
CA LYS A 245 13.75 19.83 20.38
C LYS A 245 13.03 18.56 19.92
N GLY A 246 13.71 17.42 20.07
CA GLY A 246 13.17 16.11 19.68
C GLY A 246 13.12 15.92 18.17
N GLU A 247 12.33 14.95 17.73
CA GLU A 247 12.05 14.65 16.33
C GLU A 247 10.56 14.30 16.17
N ALA A 248 10.03 14.40 14.95
CA ALA A 248 8.71 13.90 14.61
C ALA A 248 8.79 13.06 13.33
N ILE A 249 8.16 11.88 13.34
CA ILE A 249 8.11 10.98 12.18
C ILE A 249 6.76 11.14 11.52
N ILE A 250 6.75 11.51 10.25
CA ILE A 250 5.56 11.68 9.41
C ILE A 250 5.60 10.60 8.32
N ARG A 251 4.46 9.96 8.04
CA ARG A 251 4.32 8.90 7.02
C ARG A 251 3.63 9.42 5.76
N PHE A 252 3.98 8.85 4.62
CA PHE A 252 3.33 9.12 3.33
C PHE A 252 3.47 7.92 2.39
N PHE A 253 2.61 7.83 1.37
CA PHE A 253 2.74 6.89 0.26
C PHE A 253 2.94 7.67 -1.04
N ALA A 254 4.16 7.62 -1.60
CA ALA A 254 4.46 8.28 -2.87
C ALA A 254 4.00 7.40 -4.06
N HIS A 255 3.31 7.99 -5.04
CA HIS A 255 2.75 7.30 -6.21
C HIS A 255 3.01 8.06 -7.52
N THR A 256 3.07 7.35 -8.64
CA THR A 256 3.35 7.92 -9.98
C THR A 256 2.07 8.20 -10.79
N TRP A 257 1.08 8.89 -10.21
CA TRP A 257 -0.25 9.07 -10.81
C TRP A 257 -0.20 9.52 -12.28
N ASN A 258 0.64 10.50 -12.62
CA ASN A 258 0.77 10.99 -14.00
C ASN A 258 1.27 9.93 -15.01
N ALA A 259 2.12 8.98 -14.59
CA ALA A 259 2.56 7.87 -15.43
C ALA A 259 1.46 6.81 -15.59
N ASP A 260 0.78 6.48 -14.50
CA ASP A 260 -0.30 5.49 -14.49
C ASP A 260 -1.51 5.97 -15.29
N ILE A 261 -1.94 7.22 -15.09
CA ILE A 261 -3.01 7.88 -15.86
C ILE A 261 -2.69 7.87 -17.36
N LYS A 262 -1.44 8.15 -17.74
CA LYS A 262 -0.99 8.07 -19.14
C LYS A 262 -1.12 6.64 -19.66
N LYS A 263 -0.67 5.64 -18.89
CA LYS A 263 -0.72 4.22 -19.27
C LYS A 263 -2.16 3.69 -19.36
N ILE A 264 -3.04 4.04 -18.42
CA ILE A 264 -4.49 3.77 -18.46
C ILE A 264 -5.10 4.34 -19.74
N LYS A 265 -4.83 5.62 -20.05
CA LYS A 265 -5.33 6.25 -21.28
C LYS A 265 -4.76 5.59 -22.54
N THR A 266 -3.50 5.17 -22.54
CA THR A 266 -2.91 4.42 -23.66
C THR A 266 -3.64 3.09 -23.85
N ILE A 267 -3.74 2.26 -22.80
CA ILE A 267 -4.43 0.96 -22.84
C ILE A 267 -5.88 1.14 -23.30
N TRP A 268 -6.62 2.10 -22.73
CA TRP A 268 -7.98 2.39 -23.18
C TRP A 268 -8.05 2.72 -24.69
N ASN A 269 -7.19 3.63 -25.17
CA ASN A 269 -7.20 4.06 -26.57
C ASN A 269 -6.74 2.96 -27.55
N THR A 270 -5.86 2.04 -27.14
CA THR A 270 -5.36 0.97 -28.00
C THR A 270 -6.21 -0.29 -27.94
N GLU A 271 -6.82 -0.58 -26.79
CA GLU A 271 -7.44 -1.88 -26.49
C GLU A 271 -8.96 -1.84 -26.32
N PHE A 272 -9.56 -0.71 -25.94
CA PHE A 272 -11.01 -0.64 -25.67
C PHE A 272 -11.75 0.29 -26.63
N LYS A 273 -11.18 1.46 -26.88
CA LYS A 273 -11.75 2.48 -27.74
C LYS A 273 -11.94 1.93 -29.17
N ASP A 274 -13.09 2.23 -29.77
CA ASP A 274 -13.48 1.75 -31.10
C ASP A 274 -13.55 0.20 -31.25
N ARG A 275 -13.55 -0.58 -30.15
CA ARG A 275 -13.60 -2.06 -30.18
C ARG A 275 -14.96 -2.68 -29.85
N PHE A 276 -16.00 -1.91 -29.50
CA PHE A 276 -17.26 -2.48 -29.01
C PHE A 276 -18.14 -3.08 -30.13
N SER A 277 -18.65 -4.30 -29.90
CA SER A 277 -19.57 -4.97 -30.83
C SER A 277 -21.04 -4.53 -30.70
N MET A 278 -21.32 -3.66 -29.74
CA MET A 278 -22.65 -3.24 -29.30
C MET A 278 -22.72 -1.72 -29.28
N ASP A 279 -23.93 -1.16 -29.31
CA ASP A 279 -24.11 0.28 -29.18
C ASP A 279 -23.80 0.73 -27.75
N VAL A 280 -23.38 1.99 -27.58
CA VAL A 280 -22.95 2.53 -26.27
C VAL A 280 -24.03 2.37 -25.18
N ASN A 281 -25.29 2.40 -25.58
CA ASN A 281 -26.46 2.21 -24.70
C ASN A 281 -26.64 0.77 -24.19
N GLU A 282 -26.01 -0.23 -24.82
CA GLU A 282 -26.03 -1.63 -24.37
C GLU A 282 -24.82 -1.98 -23.46
N ILE A 283 -23.87 -1.06 -23.28
CA ILE A 283 -22.66 -1.34 -22.50
C ILE A 283 -22.99 -1.35 -21.01
N HIS A 284 -22.86 -2.52 -20.37
CA HIS A 284 -22.97 -2.65 -18.92
C HIS A 284 -21.70 -2.11 -18.23
N SER A 285 -21.84 -1.02 -17.48
CA SER A 285 -20.73 -0.32 -16.81
C SER A 285 -19.89 -1.21 -15.89
N THR A 286 -20.52 -2.06 -15.08
CA THR A 286 -19.84 -2.97 -14.14
C THR A 286 -19.04 -4.07 -14.87
N ALA A 287 -19.56 -4.60 -15.97
CA ALA A 287 -18.87 -5.64 -16.74
C ALA A 287 -17.70 -5.08 -17.54
N LEU A 288 -17.88 -3.91 -18.16
CA LEU A 288 -16.79 -3.14 -18.77
C LEU A 288 -15.71 -2.78 -17.75
N PHE A 289 -16.09 -2.39 -16.53
CA PHE A 289 -15.12 -2.13 -15.48
C PHE A 289 -14.29 -3.35 -15.11
N GLY A 290 -14.94 -4.51 -14.88
CA GLY A 290 -14.25 -5.75 -14.56
C GLY A 290 -13.28 -6.15 -15.67
N LEU A 291 -13.66 -5.98 -16.94
CA LEU A 291 -12.78 -6.21 -18.08
C LEU A 291 -11.58 -5.24 -18.08
N LEU A 292 -11.82 -3.94 -17.87
CA LEU A 292 -10.76 -2.92 -17.82
C LEU A 292 -9.77 -3.19 -16.69
N VAL A 293 -10.25 -3.43 -15.47
CA VAL A 293 -9.39 -3.74 -14.31
C VAL A 293 -8.53 -4.97 -14.57
N ASN A 294 -9.12 -6.05 -15.08
CA ASN A 294 -8.37 -7.27 -15.41
C ASN A 294 -7.29 -7.01 -16.48
N THR A 295 -7.57 -6.20 -17.49
CA THR A 295 -6.59 -5.81 -18.50
C THR A 295 -5.49 -4.91 -17.93
N LEU A 296 -5.83 -3.92 -17.10
CA LEU A 296 -4.85 -3.06 -16.41
C LEU A 296 -3.93 -3.88 -15.49
N TYR A 297 -4.47 -4.88 -14.79
CA TYR A 297 -3.70 -5.82 -13.97
C TYR A 297 -2.72 -6.67 -14.79
N LYS A 298 -3.11 -7.16 -15.98
CA LYS A 298 -2.19 -7.83 -16.92
C LYS A 298 -1.05 -6.91 -17.35
N HIS A 299 -1.34 -5.64 -17.62
CA HIS A 299 -0.35 -4.60 -17.89
C HIS A 299 0.44 -4.15 -16.65
N GLY A 300 0.27 -4.78 -15.48
CA GLY A 300 1.03 -4.51 -14.26
C GLY A 300 0.60 -3.28 -13.45
N LEU A 301 -0.57 -2.68 -13.75
CA LEU A 301 -1.13 -1.55 -13.00
C LEU A 301 -2.01 -2.03 -11.85
N LYS A 302 -1.43 -2.28 -10.67
CA LYS A 302 -2.15 -2.73 -9.46
C LYS A 302 -2.59 -1.57 -8.58
N ILE A 303 -3.74 -0.95 -8.87
CA ILE A 303 -4.32 0.14 -8.06
C ILE A 303 -5.81 -0.12 -7.79
N PRO A 304 -6.33 0.20 -6.58
CA PRO A 304 -7.77 0.28 -6.34
C PRO A 304 -8.37 1.44 -7.13
N ILE A 305 -9.01 1.12 -8.26
CA ILE A 305 -9.79 2.04 -9.08
C ILE A 305 -11.25 1.95 -8.61
N ALA A 306 -11.98 3.06 -8.56
CA ALA A 306 -13.43 3.06 -8.34
C ALA A 306 -14.20 3.42 -9.63
N THR A 307 -15.44 2.95 -9.76
CA THR A 307 -16.29 3.23 -10.93
C THR A 307 -17.23 4.40 -10.71
N ASN A 308 -17.16 5.36 -11.63
CA ASN A 308 -18.21 6.34 -11.82
C ASN A 308 -19.17 5.98 -12.98
N GLY A 309 -18.96 4.84 -13.62
CA GLY A 309 -19.85 4.24 -14.61
C GLY A 309 -19.80 4.93 -15.98
N LEU A 310 -20.85 4.74 -16.77
CA LEU A 310 -21.02 5.44 -18.06
C LEU A 310 -21.67 6.80 -17.82
N LYS A 311 -21.05 7.86 -18.32
CA LYS A 311 -21.54 9.24 -18.25
C LYS A 311 -21.49 9.85 -19.65
N GLY A 312 -22.66 10.01 -20.29
CA GLY A 312 -22.75 10.50 -21.68
C GLY A 312 -22.12 9.52 -22.67
N GLN A 313 -21.22 10.00 -23.53
CA GLN A 313 -20.48 9.18 -24.52
C GLN A 313 -19.15 8.62 -23.98
N GLY A 314 -18.95 8.59 -22.66
CA GLY A 314 -17.69 8.15 -22.06
C GLY A 314 -17.88 7.26 -20.83
N PHE A 315 -16.85 6.50 -20.53
CA PHE A 315 -16.71 5.73 -19.30
C PHE A 315 -15.86 6.54 -18.30
N SER A 316 -16.32 6.70 -17.07
CA SER A 316 -15.60 7.42 -16.00
C SER A 316 -15.11 6.43 -14.94
N ILE A 317 -13.82 6.53 -14.60
CA ILE A 317 -13.22 5.87 -13.44
C ILE A 317 -12.60 6.91 -12.51
N GLU A 318 -12.55 6.61 -11.22
CA GLU A 318 -11.85 7.39 -10.21
C GLU A 318 -10.51 6.71 -9.90
N TYR A 319 -9.44 7.48 -9.98
CA TYR A 319 -8.07 7.04 -9.73
C TYR A 319 -7.44 8.00 -8.71
N GLY A 320 -7.39 7.58 -7.45
CA GLY A 320 -7.21 8.54 -6.35
C GLY A 320 -8.33 9.58 -6.40
N ASP A 321 -7.96 10.86 -6.28
CA ASP A 321 -8.90 11.98 -6.31
C ASP A 321 -9.23 12.50 -7.74
N ILE A 322 -8.82 11.77 -8.79
CA ILE A 322 -8.96 12.19 -10.19
C ILE A 322 -10.04 11.38 -10.92
N GLU A 323 -11.08 12.05 -11.44
CA GLU A 323 -12.00 11.45 -12.41
C GLU A 323 -11.35 11.38 -13.81
N LEU A 324 -11.02 10.17 -14.26
CA LEU A 324 -10.54 9.90 -15.61
C LEU A 324 -11.72 9.60 -16.54
N LYS A 325 -11.96 10.51 -17.47
CA LYS A 325 -12.93 10.35 -18.57
C LYS A 325 -12.27 9.62 -19.74
N LEU A 326 -12.79 8.44 -20.03
CA LEU A 326 -12.33 7.53 -21.07
C LEU A 326 -13.40 7.49 -22.19
N PRO A 327 -13.20 8.24 -23.31
CA PRO A 327 -14.23 8.39 -24.33
C PRO A 327 -14.44 7.07 -25.07
N ILE A 328 -15.71 6.69 -25.27
CA ILE A 328 -16.05 5.52 -26.09
C ILE A 328 -16.11 5.98 -27.53
N GLY A 329 -15.36 5.28 -28.38
CA GLY A 329 -15.26 5.56 -29.81
C GLY A 329 -16.45 5.04 -30.64
N PHE A 330 -16.34 5.16 -31.95
CA PHE A 330 -17.38 4.74 -32.89
C PHE A 330 -17.36 3.21 -33.13
N LYS A 331 -18.49 2.68 -33.59
CA LYS A 331 -18.78 1.24 -33.68
C LYS A 331 -18.02 0.55 -34.82
N TYR A 332 -17.42 -0.61 -34.53
CA TYR A 332 -16.92 -1.68 -35.43
C TYR A 332 -15.93 -1.38 -36.58
N ALA A 333 -15.89 -0.18 -37.17
CA ALA A 333 -15.33 -0.01 -38.52
C ALA A 333 -13.81 -0.22 -38.65
N ASN A 334 -13.03 -0.03 -37.58
CA ASN A 334 -11.57 0.11 -37.66
C ASN A 334 -10.76 -1.14 -37.29
N ASN A 335 -11.41 -2.20 -36.79
CA ASN A 335 -10.73 -3.36 -36.18
C ASN A 335 -11.11 -4.70 -36.84
N LEU A 336 -11.40 -4.64 -38.15
CA LEU A 336 -11.66 -5.81 -38.99
C LEU A 336 -10.35 -6.52 -39.39
N ASN A 337 -10.44 -7.82 -39.63
CA ASN A 337 -9.40 -8.67 -40.20
C ASN A 337 -8.84 -8.04 -41.49
N LYS A 338 -7.52 -7.83 -41.55
CA LYS A 338 -6.84 -7.30 -42.74
C LYS A 338 -6.22 -8.45 -43.51
N TYR A 339 -6.46 -8.48 -44.81
CA TYR A 339 -6.05 -9.59 -45.69
C TYR A 339 -5.13 -9.10 -46.81
N ASN A 340 -4.43 -10.03 -47.45
CA ASN A 340 -3.93 -9.82 -48.81
C ASN A 340 -5.09 -9.82 -49.83
N ASN A 341 -4.81 -9.41 -51.07
CA ASN A 341 -5.83 -9.17 -52.11
C ASN A 341 -6.74 -10.37 -52.43
N ASP A 342 -6.23 -11.60 -52.33
CA ASP A 342 -6.98 -12.84 -52.62
C ASP A 342 -7.56 -13.52 -51.36
N LYS A 343 -7.36 -12.92 -50.18
CA LYS A 343 -7.73 -13.46 -48.86
C LYS A 343 -7.18 -14.85 -48.53
N THR A 344 -6.07 -15.27 -49.13
CA THR A 344 -5.37 -16.50 -48.70
C THR A 344 -4.44 -16.27 -47.51
N LYS A 345 -4.08 -15.01 -47.20
CA LYS A 345 -3.27 -14.64 -46.04
C LYS A 345 -3.95 -13.53 -45.21
N LEU A 346 -4.11 -13.80 -43.92
CA LEU A 346 -4.45 -12.80 -42.91
C LEU A 346 -3.17 -12.04 -42.51
N LEU A 347 -3.22 -10.72 -42.59
CA LEU A 347 -2.13 -9.81 -42.26
C LEU A 347 -2.25 -9.24 -40.83
N GLU A 348 -3.48 -9.05 -40.36
CA GLU A 348 -3.76 -8.55 -39.00
C GLU A 348 -5.06 -9.19 -38.48
N ILE A 349 -5.02 -9.69 -37.23
CA ILE A 349 -6.16 -10.32 -36.57
C ILE A 349 -7.09 -9.23 -36.00
N GLY A 350 -8.22 -9.03 -36.67
CA GLY A 350 -9.31 -8.20 -36.19
C GLY A 350 -9.92 -8.77 -34.92
N HIS A 351 -10.30 -7.89 -33.99
CA HIS A 351 -10.89 -8.29 -32.72
C HIS A 351 -11.69 -7.17 -32.06
N TYR A 352 -12.71 -7.56 -31.29
CA TYR A 352 -13.69 -6.67 -30.69
C TYR A 352 -14.11 -7.14 -29.28
N ILE A 353 -14.63 -6.21 -28.48
CA ILE A 353 -15.30 -6.49 -27.20
C ILE A 353 -16.72 -6.97 -27.52
N SER A 354 -16.97 -8.25 -27.28
CA SER A 354 -18.27 -8.91 -27.50
C SER A 354 -19.28 -8.62 -26.39
N LYS A 355 -20.56 -9.00 -26.58
CA LYS A 355 -21.64 -8.80 -25.59
C LYS A 355 -21.42 -9.50 -24.24
N ASP A 356 -20.60 -10.55 -24.21
CA ASP A 356 -20.11 -11.25 -23.02
C ASP A 356 -18.83 -10.63 -22.41
N PHE A 357 -18.46 -9.41 -22.82
CA PHE A 357 -17.29 -8.65 -22.33
C PHE A 357 -15.97 -9.43 -22.44
N THR A 358 -15.77 -10.08 -23.58
CA THR A 358 -14.51 -10.74 -23.94
C THR A 358 -13.90 -10.10 -25.18
N PHE A 359 -12.58 -10.16 -25.32
CA PHE A 359 -11.87 -9.76 -26.53
C PHE A 359 -11.92 -10.91 -27.51
N LYS A 360 -12.93 -10.83 -28.39
CA LYS A 360 -13.24 -11.85 -29.38
C LYS A 360 -12.52 -11.55 -30.71
N ALA A 361 -11.82 -12.55 -31.23
CA ALA A 361 -11.29 -12.54 -32.58
C ALA A 361 -12.44 -12.53 -33.61
N GLU A 362 -12.26 -11.78 -34.69
CA GLU A 362 -13.18 -11.83 -35.83
C GLU A 362 -12.98 -13.14 -36.63
N GLN A 363 -14.09 -13.68 -37.16
CA GLN A 363 -14.04 -14.84 -38.05
C GLN A 363 -13.17 -14.54 -39.27
N VAL A 364 -12.22 -15.44 -39.51
CA VAL A 364 -11.29 -15.38 -40.63
C VAL A 364 -11.98 -15.94 -41.87
N ASP A 365 -11.75 -15.33 -43.03
CA ASP A 365 -12.25 -15.82 -44.31
C ASP A 365 -11.82 -17.28 -44.53
N GLY A 366 -12.77 -18.16 -44.89
CA GLY A 366 -12.55 -19.61 -44.94
C GLY A 366 -11.52 -20.07 -45.98
N ASN A 367 -11.02 -19.16 -46.83
CA ASN A 367 -9.94 -19.44 -47.77
C ASN A 367 -8.53 -19.21 -47.20
N VAL A 368 -8.39 -18.60 -46.01
CA VAL A 368 -7.09 -18.29 -45.39
C VAL A 368 -6.27 -19.55 -45.05
N LYS A 369 -5.02 -19.52 -45.50
CA LYS A 369 -3.96 -20.55 -45.36
C LYS A 369 -2.78 -20.08 -44.51
N GLU A 370 -2.65 -18.78 -44.25
CA GLU A 370 -1.56 -18.20 -43.46
C GLU A 370 -2.12 -17.07 -42.57
N VAL A 371 -1.75 -17.09 -41.30
CA VAL A 371 -2.10 -16.08 -40.28
C VAL A 371 -0.82 -15.46 -39.71
N PRO A 372 -0.90 -14.32 -39.00
CA PRO A 372 0.26 -13.79 -38.27
C PRO A 372 0.76 -14.80 -37.22
N ASP A 373 2.07 -14.89 -37.03
CA ASP A 373 2.69 -15.82 -36.07
C ASP A 373 2.34 -15.54 -34.59
N VAL A 374 1.75 -14.38 -34.31
CA VAL A 374 1.37 -13.95 -32.96
C VAL A 374 -0.14 -13.72 -32.90
N LEU A 375 -0.82 -14.48 -32.05
CA LEU A 375 -2.15 -14.15 -31.56
C LEU A 375 -2.03 -12.93 -30.61
N PRO A 376 -2.71 -11.80 -30.85
CA PRO A 376 -2.70 -10.66 -29.93
C PRO A 376 -3.08 -11.08 -28.50
N GLU A 377 -2.21 -10.81 -27.54
CA GLU A 377 -2.30 -11.30 -26.15
C GLU A 377 -3.64 -10.97 -25.46
N ILE A 378 -4.26 -9.86 -25.87
CA ILE A 378 -5.55 -9.41 -25.39
C ILE A 378 -6.70 -10.38 -25.70
N ILE A 379 -6.62 -11.10 -26.84
CA ILE A 379 -7.69 -11.99 -27.32
C ILE A 379 -7.82 -13.18 -26.38
N ASN A 380 -8.93 -13.22 -25.66
CA ASN A 380 -9.32 -14.33 -24.79
C ASN A 380 -10.47 -15.17 -25.35
N ASN A 381 -11.06 -14.78 -26.49
CA ASN A 381 -12.16 -15.50 -27.11
C ASN A 381 -11.87 -15.74 -28.61
N THR A 382 -11.52 -16.98 -28.98
CA THR A 382 -11.26 -17.39 -30.37
C THR A 382 -12.48 -18.04 -31.01
N SER A 383 -13.67 -17.84 -30.45
CA SER A 383 -14.88 -18.52 -30.90
C SER A 383 -15.24 -18.21 -32.35
N TYR A 384 -15.58 -19.26 -33.11
CA TYR A 384 -15.85 -19.21 -34.55
C TYR A 384 -14.68 -18.74 -35.44
N MET A 385 -13.47 -18.51 -34.92
CA MET A 385 -12.40 -17.83 -35.65
C MET A 385 -12.04 -18.50 -36.99
N PHE A 386 -12.03 -19.84 -37.05
CA PHE A 386 -11.78 -20.63 -38.27
C PHE A 386 -12.99 -21.47 -38.69
N ALA A 387 -14.20 -21.05 -38.31
CA ALA A 387 -15.42 -21.75 -38.71
C ALA A 387 -15.57 -21.77 -40.24
N ASN A 388 -15.73 -22.97 -40.80
CA ASN A 388 -15.77 -23.30 -42.23
C ASN A 388 -14.47 -22.98 -43.00
N ASN A 389 -13.30 -22.99 -42.33
CA ASN A 389 -12.02 -22.94 -43.03
C ASN A 389 -11.85 -24.21 -43.90
N LYS A 390 -11.40 -24.01 -45.14
CA LYS A 390 -11.36 -25.05 -46.18
C LYS A 390 -10.03 -25.80 -46.25
N ASN A 391 -9.02 -25.35 -45.50
CA ASN A 391 -7.65 -25.82 -45.61
C ASN A 391 -7.33 -26.88 -44.55
N GLU A 392 -6.45 -27.82 -44.89
CA GLU A 392 -5.95 -28.84 -43.95
C GLU A 392 -5.01 -28.24 -42.90
N TYR A 393 -4.23 -27.23 -43.32
CA TYR A 393 -3.19 -26.55 -42.55
C TYR A 393 -3.28 -25.03 -42.72
N ILE A 394 -3.06 -24.30 -41.64
CA ILE A 394 -3.03 -22.84 -41.56
C ILE A 394 -1.69 -22.43 -40.94
N LYS A 395 -0.78 -21.93 -41.78
CA LYS A 395 0.58 -21.54 -41.38
C LYS A 395 0.56 -20.34 -40.43
N GLY A 396 1.42 -20.38 -39.41
CA GLY A 396 1.53 -19.40 -38.33
C GLY A 396 0.67 -19.75 -37.10
N LEU A 397 -0.33 -20.61 -37.26
CA LEU A 397 -1.19 -21.09 -36.16
C LEU A 397 -0.41 -21.93 -35.13
N GLU A 398 0.64 -22.61 -35.61
CA GLU A 398 1.62 -23.35 -34.82
C GLU A 398 2.48 -22.45 -33.91
N ASN A 399 2.52 -21.14 -34.13
CA ASN A 399 3.34 -20.20 -33.33
C ASN A 399 2.55 -19.51 -32.22
N TRP A 400 1.23 -19.71 -32.14
CA TRP A 400 0.37 -18.98 -31.23
C TRP A 400 0.49 -19.42 -29.76
N ASN A 401 0.75 -18.46 -28.88
CA ASN A 401 0.50 -18.64 -27.45
C ASN A 401 -0.99 -18.48 -27.14
N THR A 402 -1.66 -19.59 -26.80
CA THR A 402 -3.09 -19.63 -26.45
C THR A 402 -3.37 -19.50 -24.94
N SER A 403 -2.36 -19.23 -24.09
CA SER A 403 -2.52 -19.21 -22.62
C SER A 403 -3.58 -18.24 -22.09
N ASN A 404 -3.92 -17.20 -22.85
CA ASN A 404 -4.94 -16.22 -22.46
C ASN A 404 -6.36 -16.55 -22.95
N VAL A 405 -6.52 -17.59 -23.79
CA VAL A 405 -7.81 -17.98 -24.36
C VAL A 405 -8.66 -18.70 -23.31
N THR A 406 -9.87 -18.20 -23.09
CA THR A 406 -10.88 -18.79 -22.21
C THR A 406 -12.05 -19.41 -22.97
N ASN A 407 -12.31 -18.99 -24.22
CA ASN A 407 -13.42 -19.51 -25.02
C ASN A 407 -12.97 -19.94 -26.43
N MET A 408 -13.16 -21.23 -26.76
CA MET A 408 -12.85 -21.85 -28.05
C MET A 408 -14.09 -22.41 -28.76
N LYS A 409 -15.31 -22.04 -28.34
CA LYS A 409 -16.57 -22.56 -28.92
C LYS A 409 -16.60 -22.38 -30.44
N TYR A 410 -16.99 -23.41 -31.17
CA TYR A 410 -17.11 -23.39 -32.64
C TYR A 410 -15.81 -23.03 -33.41
N MET A 411 -14.62 -23.03 -32.79
CA MET A 411 -13.41 -22.46 -33.41
C MET A 411 -13.08 -23.06 -34.80
N PHE A 412 -13.28 -24.37 -35.00
CA PHE A 412 -13.11 -25.07 -36.29
C PHE A 412 -14.42 -25.71 -36.79
N TYR A 413 -15.58 -25.20 -36.35
CA TYR A 413 -16.90 -25.67 -36.79
C TYR A 413 -16.99 -25.74 -38.32
N GLY A 414 -17.36 -26.88 -38.90
CA GLY A 414 -17.51 -27.06 -40.35
C GLY A 414 -16.20 -27.02 -41.14
N ALA A 415 -15.03 -26.97 -40.48
CA ALA A 415 -13.73 -27.01 -41.15
C ALA A 415 -13.39 -28.45 -41.61
N HIS A 416 -14.14 -28.97 -42.61
CA HIS A 416 -14.16 -30.38 -42.98
C HIS A 416 -12.77 -30.99 -43.26
N ASN A 417 -11.87 -30.20 -43.86
CA ASN A 417 -10.52 -30.65 -44.24
C ASN A 417 -9.47 -30.47 -43.13
N PHE A 418 -9.75 -29.68 -42.09
CA PHE A 418 -8.76 -29.26 -41.11
C PHE A 418 -8.18 -30.44 -40.32
N ASN A 419 -6.84 -30.55 -40.30
CA ASN A 419 -6.14 -31.66 -39.66
C ASN A 419 -4.74 -31.24 -39.16
N GLN A 420 -4.54 -29.96 -38.81
CA GLN A 420 -3.25 -29.46 -38.29
C GLN A 420 -3.05 -29.83 -36.81
N PRO A 421 -1.84 -30.24 -36.39
CA PRO A 421 -1.53 -30.49 -34.98
C PRO A 421 -1.74 -29.24 -34.10
N LEU A 422 -2.43 -29.41 -32.97
CA LEU A 422 -2.72 -28.36 -31.97
C LEU A 422 -2.18 -28.70 -30.57
N ASN A 423 -1.26 -29.67 -30.49
CA ASN A 423 -0.74 -30.21 -29.24
C ASN A 423 0.19 -29.25 -28.49
N ASN A 424 0.62 -28.14 -29.09
CA ASN A 424 1.44 -27.12 -28.42
C ASN A 424 0.60 -26.02 -27.74
N TRP A 425 -0.72 -26.01 -27.93
CA TRP A 425 -1.60 -25.02 -27.33
C TRP A 425 -1.77 -25.20 -25.83
N ASN A 426 -1.79 -24.07 -25.11
CA ASN A 426 -2.10 -24.03 -23.69
C ASN A 426 -3.59 -23.80 -23.49
N THR A 427 -4.32 -24.85 -23.16
CA THR A 427 -5.77 -24.84 -22.92
C THR A 427 -6.17 -24.63 -21.45
N SER A 428 -5.21 -24.40 -20.53
CA SER A 428 -5.48 -24.39 -19.08
C SER A 428 -6.51 -23.37 -18.60
N ASN A 429 -6.73 -22.28 -19.36
CA ASN A 429 -7.71 -21.25 -19.03
C ASN A 429 -9.04 -21.39 -19.79
N VAL A 430 -9.17 -22.39 -20.68
CA VAL A 430 -10.37 -22.60 -21.50
C VAL A 430 -11.49 -23.20 -20.66
N THR A 431 -12.67 -22.57 -20.72
CA THR A 431 -13.89 -23.00 -20.02
C THR A 431 -14.97 -23.54 -20.96
N ASP A 432 -14.94 -23.16 -22.23
CA ASP A 432 -15.98 -23.48 -23.22
C ASP A 432 -15.35 -24.01 -24.52
N MET A 433 -15.59 -25.29 -24.81
CA MET A 433 -15.10 -26.00 -26.01
C MET A 433 -16.24 -26.53 -26.90
N LYS A 434 -17.49 -26.12 -26.66
CA LYS A 434 -18.64 -26.66 -27.41
C LYS A 434 -18.49 -26.49 -28.92
N TYR A 435 -18.89 -27.50 -29.69
CA TYR A 435 -18.81 -27.53 -31.15
C TYR A 435 -17.41 -27.24 -31.75
N MET A 436 -16.31 -27.29 -30.98
CA MET A 436 -14.99 -26.82 -31.44
C MET A 436 -14.53 -27.49 -32.75
N PHE A 437 -14.75 -28.80 -32.90
CA PHE A 437 -14.46 -29.60 -34.10
C PHE A 437 -15.72 -30.22 -34.73
N TYR A 438 -16.88 -29.58 -34.53
CA TYR A 438 -18.14 -30.03 -35.10
C TYR A 438 -18.05 -30.09 -36.63
N GLU A 439 -18.38 -31.24 -37.22
CA GLU A 439 -18.27 -31.55 -38.65
C GLU A 439 -16.85 -31.34 -39.24
N SER A 440 -15.78 -31.30 -38.44
CA SER A 440 -14.39 -31.33 -38.92
C SER A 440 -14.01 -32.75 -39.37
N HIS A 441 -14.55 -33.20 -40.52
CA HIS A 441 -14.55 -34.61 -40.96
C HIS A 441 -13.18 -35.29 -40.93
N ASN A 442 -12.12 -34.58 -41.29
CA ASN A 442 -10.75 -35.13 -41.41
C ASN A 442 -9.91 -34.96 -40.14
N PHE A 443 -10.38 -34.22 -39.13
CA PHE A 443 -9.59 -33.92 -37.94
C PHE A 443 -9.27 -35.17 -37.12
N ASN A 444 -7.98 -35.47 -36.95
CA ASN A 444 -7.51 -36.65 -36.22
C ASN A 444 -6.13 -36.41 -35.56
N GLN A 445 -5.96 -35.27 -34.89
CA GLN A 445 -4.68 -34.87 -34.27
C GLN A 445 -4.65 -35.09 -32.74
N PRO A 446 -3.48 -35.38 -32.14
CA PRO A 446 -3.38 -35.77 -30.73
C PRO A 446 -3.67 -34.57 -29.80
N LEU A 447 -4.63 -34.76 -28.88
CA LEU A 447 -5.07 -33.74 -27.91
C LEU A 447 -4.88 -34.17 -26.44
N ASN A 448 -4.25 -35.32 -26.18
CA ASN A 448 -4.18 -35.92 -24.83
C ASN A 448 -3.31 -35.15 -23.81
N ASN A 449 -2.69 -34.05 -24.22
CA ASN A 449 -1.89 -33.17 -23.38
C ASN A 449 -2.56 -31.82 -23.10
N TRP A 450 -3.76 -31.58 -23.65
CA TRP A 450 -4.58 -30.43 -23.29
C TRP A 450 -5.03 -30.51 -21.83
N ASN A 451 -4.99 -29.36 -21.14
CA ASN A 451 -5.53 -29.25 -19.80
C ASN A 451 -7.00 -28.80 -19.87
N THR A 452 -7.92 -29.74 -19.64
CA THR A 452 -9.36 -29.50 -19.66
C THR A 452 -9.95 -29.19 -18.28
N SER A 453 -9.15 -29.00 -17.23
CA SER A 453 -9.65 -28.92 -15.84
C SER A 453 -10.66 -27.79 -15.58
N ASN A 454 -10.65 -26.74 -16.41
CA ASN A 454 -11.55 -25.60 -16.29
C ASN A 454 -12.75 -25.66 -17.27
N VAL A 455 -12.80 -26.66 -18.16
CA VAL A 455 -13.88 -26.82 -19.15
C VAL A 455 -15.16 -27.30 -18.47
N THR A 456 -16.27 -26.60 -18.75
CA THR A 456 -17.61 -26.94 -18.23
C THR A 456 -18.56 -27.46 -19.30
N ASP A 457 -18.35 -27.10 -20.57
CA ASP A 457 -19.20 -27.47 -21.70
C ASP A 457 -18.34 -28.09 -22.83
N MET A 458 -18.58 -29.38 -23.10
CA MET A 458 -17.99 -30.15 -24.19
C MET A 458 -19.04 -30.60 -25.23
N GLY A 459 -20.24 -30.03 -25.17
CA GLY A 459 -21.35 -30.40 -26.04
C GLY A 459 -20.98 -30.32 -27.52
N TRP A 460 -21.34 -31.34 -28.29
CA TRP A 460 -21.12 -31.45 -29.74
C TRP A 460 -19.65 -31.35 -30.22
N MET A 461 -18.66 -31.36 -29.32
CA MET A 461 -17.26 -31.00 -29.64
C MET A 461 -16.66 -31.75 -30.82
N PHE A 462 -16.91 -33.06 -30.95
CA PHE A 462 -16.45 -33.92 -32.06
C PHE A 462 -17.61 -34.49 -32.88
N SER A 463 -18.83 -33.95 -32.77
CA SER A 463 -19.94 -34.48 -33.56
C SER A 463 -19.67 -34.28 -35.05
N GLY A 464 -19.75 -35.34 -35.85
CA GLY A 464 -19.42 -35.33 -37.26
C GLY A 464 -17.92 -35.34 -37.58
N ALA A 465 -17.02 -35.37 -36.59
CA ALA A 465 -15.57 -35.53 -36.79
C ALA A 465 -15.22 -36.99 -37.15
N LYS A 466 -15.65 -37.41 -38.35
CA LYS A 466 -15.65 -38.82 -38.82
C LYS A 466 -14.30 -39.52 -38.69
N SER A 467 -13.19 -38.81 -38.80
CA SER A 467 -11.83 -39.38 -38.75
C SER A 467 -11.23 -39.41 -37.34
N PHE A 468 -11.82 -38.72 -36.37
CA PHE A 468 -11.25 -38.56 -35.04
C PHE A 468 -11.20 -39.89 -34.26
N ASN A 469 -10.00 -40.30 -33.86
CA ASN A 469 -9.77 -41.50 -33.06
C ASN A 469 -8.49 -41.36 -32.21
N GLN A 470 -8.25 -40.18 -31.63
CA GLN A 470 -7.05 -39.90 -30.83
C GLN A 470 -7.34 -40.05 -29.33
N PRO A 471 -6.36 -40.52 -28.52
CA PRO A 471 -6.55 -40.70 -27.10
C PRO A 471 -6.81 -39.36 -26.40
N ILE A 472 -7.77 -39.37 -25.48
CA ILE A 472 -8.24 -38.25 -24.64
C ILE A 472 -8.51 -38.75 -23.20
N ASP A 473 -7.88 -39.86 -22.83
CA ASP A 473 -8.04 -40.55 -21.55
C ASP A 473 -7.47 -39.77 -20.35
N LYS A 474 -6.60 -38.77 -20.61
CA LYS A 474 -5.99 -37.91 -19.60
C LYS A 474 -6.73 -36.60 -19.35
N TRP A 475 -7.81 -36.33 -20.10
CA TRP A 475 -8.62 -35.14 -19.90
C TRP A 475 -9.27 -35.16 -18.51
N ASN A 476 -9.10 -34.08 -17.76
CA ASN A 476 -9.86 -33.88 -16.52
C ASN A 476 -11.24 -33.33 -16.89
N THR A 477 -12.27 -34.16 -16.70
CA THR A 477 -13.67 -33.81 -16.98
C THR A 477 -14.47 -33.45 -15.72
N SER A 478 -13.84 -33.29 -14.54
CA SER A 478 -14.55 -33.14 -13.27
C SER A 478 -15.49 -31.94 -13.20
N ASN A 479 -15.26 -30.90 -14.01
CA ASN A 479 -16.07 -29.69 -14.06
C ASN A 479 -17.08 -29.67 -15.22
N VAL A 480 -17.09 -30.70 -16.07
CA VAL A 480 -17.98 -30.78 -17.23
C VAL A 480 -19.39 -31.13 -16.79
N THR A 481 -20.36 -30.33 -17.23
CA THR A 481 -21.80 -30.54 -16.96
C THR A 481 -22.56 -31.02 -18.20
N ASN A 482 -22.06 -30.71 -19.41
CA ASN A 482 -22.69 -31.09 -20.68
C ASN A 482 -21.73 -31.90 -21.57
N MET A 483 -22.13 -33.13 -21.91
CA MET A 483 -21.47 -34.01 -22.90
C MET A 483 -22.42 -34.42 -24.04
N GLY A 484 -23.57 -33.73 -24.17
CA GLY A 484 -24.56 -33.99 -25.21
C GLY A 484 -23.95 -33.94 -26.60
N HIS A 485 -24.25 -34.95 -27.42
CA HIS A 485 -23.74 -35.14 -28.79
C HIS A 485 -22.21 -35.20 -28.94
N MET A 486 -21.40 -35.30 -27.88
CA MET A 486 -19.95 -35.08 -27.94
C MET A 486 -19.24 -35.88 -29.06
N PHE A 487 -19.62 -37.14 -29.30
CA PHE A 487 -19.10 -38.03 -30.36
C PHE A 487 -20.18 -38.45 -31.38
N SER A 488 -21.30 -37.73 -31.46
CA SER A 488 -22.39 -38.01 -32.41
C SER A 488 -21.86 -38.05 -33.84
N ARG A 489 -21.92 -39.21 -34.50
CA ARG A 489 -21.43 -39.51 -35.87
C ARG A 489 -19.91 -39.45 -36.04
N ALA A 490 -19.14 -39.52 -34.95
CA ALA A 490 -17.67 -39.66 -34.98
C ALA A 490 -17.25 -41.10 -35.37
N LYS A 491 -17.58 -41.52 -36.60
CA LYS A 491 -17.56 -42.92 -37.08
C LYS A 491 -16.30 -43.77 -36.81
N ASN A 492 -15.14 -43.15 -36.57
CA ASN A 492 -13.90 -43.86 -36.28
C ASN A 492 -13.51 -43.89 -34.80
N PHE A 493 -14.23 -43.19 -33.93
CA PHE A 493 -13.87 -43.03 -32.54
C PHE A 493 -14.02 -44.35 -31.77
N ASN A 494 -12.92 -44.85 -31.22
CA ASN A 494 -12.91 -46.04 -30.37
C ASN A 494 -11.73 -46.00 -29.40
N GLN A 495 -11.74 -44.99 -28.52
CA GLN A 495 -10.74 -44.77 -27.48
C GLN A 495 -11.31 -45.03 -26.07
N PRO A 496 -10.48 -45.40 -25.10
CA PRO A 496 -10.93 -45.62 -23.73
C PRO A 496 -11.32 -44.31 -23.04
N LEU A 497 -12.51 -44.29 -22.42
CA LEU A 497 -13.05 -43.15 -21.66
C LEU A 497 -13.32 -43.49 -20.18
N SER A 498 -12.86 -44.65 -19.70
CA SER A 498 -13.17 -45.18 -18.36
C SER A 498 -12.63 -44.36 -17.20
N ASN A 499 -11.67 -43.46 -17.46
CA ASN A 499 -11.01 -42.62 -16.45
C ASN A 499 -11.68 -41.25 -16.29
N TRP A 500 -12.65 -40.91 -17.14
CA TRP A 500 -13.35 -39.63 -17.06
C TRP A 500 -14.23 -39.56 -15.81
N ASN A 501 -14.15 -38.44 -15.12
CA ASN A 501 -15.08 -38.12 -14.05
C ASN A 501 -16.34 -37.48 -14.66
N THR A 502 -17.47 -38.18 -14.56
CA THR A 502 -18.77 -37.73 -15.06
C THR A 502 -19.71 -37.24 -13.96
N SER A 503 -19.25 -37.12 -12.70
CA SER A 503 -20.13 -36.88 -11.55
C SER A 503 -20.95 -35.60 -11.62
N ASN A 504 -20.52 -34.60 -12.41
CA ASN A 504 -21.21 -33.33 -12.58
C ASN A 504 -22.00 -33.23 -13.89
N VAL A 505 -21.98 -34.28 -14.74
CA VAL A 505 -22.67 -34.31 -16.03
C VAL A 505 -24.17 -34.49 -15.82
N THR A 506 -24.96 -33.59 -16.41
CA THR A 506 -26.43 -33.64 -16.39
C THR A 506 -27.02 -34.09 -17.73
N ASP A 507 -26.33 -33.84 -18.84
CA ASP A 507 -26.77 -34.18 -20.20
C ASP A 507 -25.74 -35.08 -20.92
N MET A 508 -26.19 -36.29 -21.28
CA MET A 508 -25.47 -37.27 -22.11
C MET A 508 -26.24 -37.63 -23.39
N SER A 509 -27.28 -36.85 -23.75
CA SER A 509 -28.10 -37.11 -24.93
C SER A 509 -27.27 -37.23 -26.20
N TYR A 510 -27.57 -38.22 -27.04
CA TYR A 510 -26.90 -38.48 -28.31
C TYR A 510 -25.36 -38.62 -28.27
N MET A 511 -24.74 -38.82 -27.10
CA MET A 511 -23.28 -38.74 -26.95
C MET A 511 -22.51 -39.63 -27.94
N PHE A 512 -22.99 -40.85 -28.23
CA PHE A 512 -22.42 -41.80 -29.19
C PHE A 512 -23.38 -42.09 -30.37
N SER A 513 -24.28 -41.15 -30.68
CA SER A 513 -25.29 -41.26 -31.74
C SER A 513 -24.67 -41.52 -33.11
N GLY A 514 -24.92 -42.69 -33.70
CA GLY A 514 -24.38 -43.09 -35.00
C GLY A 514 -22.87 -43.35 -35.00
N ASP A 515 -22.25 -43.56 -33.84
CA ASP A 515 -20.89 -44.09 -33.74
C ASP A 515 -20.90 -45.60 -34.03
N GLU A 516 -20.39 -45.97 -35.21
CA GLU A 516 -20.41 -47.35 -35.67
C GLU A 516 -19.26 -48.20 -35.09
N LYS A 517 -18.31 -47.63 -34.33
CA LYS A 517 -17.12 -48.36 -33.84
C LYS A 517 -16.97 -48.40 -32.33
N PHE A 518 -17.43 -47.37 -31.60
CA PHE A 518 -17.22 -47.28 -30.16
C PHE A 518 -17.75 -48.51 -29.39
N ASN A 519 -16.84 -49.17 -28.67
CA ASN A 519 -17.17 -50.36 -27.88
C ASN A 519 -16.27 -50.51 -26.64
N HIS A 520 -15.97 -49.40 -25.96
CA HIS A 520 -15.17 -49.37 -24.72
C HIS A 520 -16.04 -49.38 -23.44
N PRO A 521 -15.54 -49.89 -22.31
CA PRO A 521 -16.30 -49.97 -21.07
C PRO A 521 -16.56 -48.59 -20.45
N LEU A 522 -17.83 -48.34 -20.10
CA LEU A 522 -18.31 -47.10 -19.44
C LEU A 522 -18.88 -47.34 -18.03
N ASN A 523 -18.77 -48.57 -17.50
CA ASN A 523 -19.40 -48.99 -16.24
C ASN A 523 -18.82 -48.34 -14.97
N ASN A 524 -17.78 -47.51 -15.10
CA ASN A 524 -17.18 -46.76 -13.99
C ASN A 524 -17.64 -45.30 -13.95
N TRP A 525 -18.42 -44.85 -14.93
CA TRP A 525 -18.98 -43.50 -14.94
C TRP A 525 -20.01 -43.33 -13.83
N ASN A 526 -19.90 -42.23 -13.10
CA ASN A 526 -20.94 -41.79 -12.18
C ASN A 526 -22.02 -41.04 -12.99
N THR A 527 -23.21 -41.61 -13.07
CA THR A 527 -24.36 -41.01 -13.77
C THR A 527 -25.41 -40.42 -12.84
N SER A 528 -25.16 -40.33 -11.53
CA SER A 528 -26.19 -39.96 -10.53
C SER A 528 -26.82 -38.58 -10.75
N ASN A 529 -26.13 -37.67 -11.45
CA ASN A 529 -26.64 -36.33 -11.78
C ASN A 529 -27.20 -36.22 -13.22
N VAL A 530 -27.14 -37.28 -14.02
CA VAL A 530 -27.66 -37.29 -15.40
C VAL A 530 -29.18 -37.31 -15.38
N THR A 531 -29.79 -36.33 -16.07
CA THR A 531 -31.24 -36.24 -16.25
C THR A 531 -31.67 -36.63 -17.67
N ASN A 532 -30.78 -36.48 -18.65
CA ASN A 532 -31.05 -36.72 -20.06
C ASN A 532 -30.11 -37.78 -20.68
N MET A 533 -30.66 -38.91 -21.10
CA MET A 533 -29.97 -39.98 -21.85
C MET A 533 -30.60 -40.22 -23.24
N HIS A 534 -31.43 -39.28 -23.72
CA HIS A 534 -32.12 -39.36 -25.02
C HIS A 534 -31.15 -39.72 -26.16
N GLY A 535 -31.41 -40.83 -26.85
CA GLY A 535 -30.63 -41.24 -28.02
C GLY A 535 -29.14 -41.52 -27.76
N MET A 536 -28.67 -41.69 -26.51
CA MET A 536 -27.23 -41.76 -26.19
C MET A 536 -26.42 -42.73 -27.06
N PHE A 537 -26.97 -43.91 -27.37
CA PHE A 537 -26.38 -44.95 -28.22
C PHE A 537 -27.23 -45.24 -29.47
N ILE A 538 -28.05 -44.29 -29.95
CA ILE A 538 -28.84 -44.47 -31.18
C ILE A 538 -27.92 -44.83 -32.36
N GLY A 539 -28.16 -45.94 -33.05
CA GLY A 539 -27.34 -46.42 -34.16
C GLY A 539 -25.93 -46.88 -33.78
N ALA A 540 -25.60 -47.04 -32.49
CA ALA A 540 -24.29 -47.49 -32.03
C ALA A 540 -24.13 -49.03 -32.21
N LYS A 541 -24.14 -49.49 -33.46
CA LYS A 541 -24.30 -50.90 -33.87
C LYS A 541 -23.34 -51.88 -33.20
N ASN A 542 -22.14 -51.44 -32.81
CA ASN A 542 -21.11 -52.28 -32.21
C ASN A 542 -21.03 -52.20 -30.69
N PHE A 543 -21.73 -51.27 -30.04
CA PHE A 543 -21.67 -51.09 -28.60
C PHE A 543 -22.33 -52.25 -27.87
N ASN A 544 -21.54 -52.99 -27.08
CA ASN A 544 -22.04 -54.06 -26.21
C ASN A 544 -21.10 -54.19 -25.01
N LYS A 545 -21.30 -53.31 -24.01
CA LYS A 545 -20.55 -53.27 -22.75
C LYS A 545 -21.48 -53.12 -21.54
N PRO A 546 -21.07 -53.59 -20.35
CA PRO A 546 -21.87 -53.45 -19.14
C PRO A 546 -22.11 -51.99 -18.77
N LEU A 547 -23.34 -51.68 -18.37
CA LEU A 547 -23.80 -50.39 -17.85
C LEU A 547 -24.54 -50.55 -16.50
N ASN A 548 -24.36 -51.70 -15.83
CA ASN A 548 -25.12 -52.12 -14.67
C ASN A 548 -24.79 -51.33 -13.39
N ASN A 549 -23.69 -50.57 -13.35
CA ASN A 549 -23.31 -49.71 -12.23
C ASN A 549 -23.88 -48.28 -12.33
N TRP A 550 -24.51 -47.93 -13.44
CA TRP A 550 -25.06 -46.59 -13.63
C TRP A 550 -26.24 -46.33 -12.69
N ASP A 551 -26.13 -45.27 -11.91
CA ASP A 551 -27.27 -44.70 -11.19
C ASP A 551 -28.10 -43.87 -12.17
N THR A 552 -29.29 -44.37 -12.50
CA THR A 552 -30.24 -43.70 -13.39
C THR A 552 -31.37 -42.99 -12.63
N SER A 553 -31.29 -42.89 -11.30
CA SER A 553 -32.40 -42.43 -10.45
C SER A 553 -32.92 -41.03 -10.78
N ASN A 554 -32.06 -40.15 -11.32
CA ASN A 554 -32.43 -38.79 -11.75
C ASN A 554 -32.76 -38.66 -13.24
N VAL A 555 -32.65 -39.74 -14.03
CA VAL A 555 -32.95 -39.71 -15.47
C VAL A 555 -34.46 -39.57 -15.70
N THR A 556 -34.84 -38.58 -16.52
CA THR A 556 -36.23 -38.33 -16.93
C THR A 556 -36.49 -38.76 -18.37
N ASP A 557 -35.48 -38.76 -19.25
CA ASP A 557 -35.61 -39.12 -20.67
C ASP A 557 -34.61 -40.23 -21.05
N MET A 558 -35.15 -41.37 -21.50
CA MET A 558 -34.43 -42.52 -22.08
C MET A 558 -34.91 -42.84 -23.50
N SER A 559 -35.68 -41.95 -24.13
CA SER A 559 -36.24 -42.19 -25.45
C SER A 559 -35.13 -42.39 -26.50
N ALA A 560 -35.32 -43.35 -27.40
CA ALA A 560 -34.37 -43.79 -28.41
C ALA A 560 -32.96 -44.21 -27.93
N MET A 561 -32.73 -44.38 -26.61
CA MET A 561 -31.38 -44.56 -26.02
C MET A 561 -30.52 -45.64 -26.71
N PHE A 562 -31.11 -46.78 -27.09
CA PHE A 562 -30.46 -47.89 -27.81
C PHE A 562 -31.12 -48.17 -29.18
N SER A 563 -31.86 -47.22 -29.74
CA SER A 563 -32.53 -47.39 -31.03
C SER A 563 -31.51 -47.69 -32.13
N GLY A 564 -31.55 -48.87 -32.74
CA GLY A 564 -30.57 -49.32 -33.73
C GLY A 564 -29.19 -49.73 -33.17
N ALA A 565 -29.04 -49.89 -31.86
CA ALA A 565 -27.86 -50.48 -31.24
C ALA A 565 -27.85 -52.01 -31.42
N GLU A 566 -27.66 -52.47 -32.66
CA GLU A 566 -27.97 -53.84 -33.10
C GLU A 566 -27.36 -54.97 -32.24
N LYS A 567 -26.14 -54.78 -31.69
CA LYS A 567 -25.44 -55.77 -30.85
C LYS A 567 -25.63 -55.58 -29.34
N PHE A 568 -26.35 -54.56 -28.88
CA PHE A 568 -26.49 -54.32 -27.44
C PHE A 568 -27.38 -55.40 -26.80
N ASN A 569 -26.81 -56.17 -25.88
CA ASN A 569 -27.55 -57.09 -25.01
C ASN A 569 -26.80 -57.26 -23.67
N ASN A 570 -26.62 -56.15 -22.94
CA ASN A 570 -25.97 -56.12 -21.63
C ASN A 570 -26.97 -55.79 -20.51
N VAL A 571 -26.60 -56.13 -19.28
CA VAL A 571 -27.47 -56.01 -18.11
C VAL A 571 -27.85 -54.54 -17.83
N VAL A 572 -29.15 -54.26 -17.90
CA VAL A 572 -29.78 -52.97 -17.55
C VAL A 572 -30.86 -53.12 -16.46
N SER A 573 -31.03 -54.32 -15.91
CA SER A 573 -32.02 -54.61 -14.86
C SER A 573 -31.75 -53.87 -13.54
N THR A 574 -30.53 -53.38 -13.30
CA THR A 574 -30.17 -52.66 -12.07
C THR A 574 -30.63 -51.20 -12.06
N TRP A 575 -31.10 -50.67 -13.20
CA TRP A 575 -31.46 -49.27 -13.36
C TRP A 575 -32.71 -48.88 -12.58
N ASN A 576 -32.64 -47.73 -11.89
CA ASN A 576 -33.79 -47.09 -11.29
C ASN A 576 -34.48 -46.18 -12.32
N THR A 577 -35.61 -46.61 -12.85
CA THR A 577 -36.39 -45.85 -13.84
C THR A 577 -37.51 -44.99 -13.22
N SER A 578 -37.61 -44.85 -11.89
CA SER A 578 -38.79 -44.26 -11.23
C SER A 578 -39.09 -42.80 -11.59
N ASN A 579 -38.12 -42.09 -12.16
CA ASN A 579 -38.26 -40.71 -12.62
C ASN A 579 -38.40 -40.57 -14.15
N VAL A 580 -38.27 -41.66 -14.91
CA VAL A 580 -38.36 -41.63 -16.38
C VAL A 580 -39.80 -41.38 -16.83
N THR A 581 -39.97 -40.40 -17.73
CA THR A 581 -41.24 -40.02 -18.35
C THR A 581 -41.33 -40.43 -19.82
N ASP A 582 -40.20 -40.52 -20.53
CA ASP A 582 -40.15 -40.97 -21.93
C ASP A 582 -39.18 -42.14 -22.14
N MET A 583 -39.69 -43.21 -22.76
CA MET A 583 -38.96 -44.41 -23.22
C MET A 583 -39.30 -44.75 -24.68
N SER A 584 -39.93 -43.84 -25.43
CA SER A 584 -40.31 -44.06 -26.83
C SER A 584 -39.10 -44.47 -27.65
N TRP A 585 -39.25 -45.48 -28.50
CA TRP A 585 -38.17 -46.04 -29.32
C TRP A 585 -36.94 -46.61 -28.58
N MET A 586 -36.93 -46.72 -27.24
CA MET A 586 -35.71 -46.98 -26.45
C MET A 586 -34.84 -48.13 -26.97
N PHE A 587 -35.46 -49.24 -27.40
CA PHE A 587 -34.81 -50.42 -27.99
C PHE A 587 -35.29 -50.71 -29.43
N TYR A 588 -35.82 -49.70 -30.14
CA TYR A 588 -36.27 -49.86 -31.53
C TYR A 588 -35.14 -50.39 -32.41
N GLY A 589 -35.27 -51.56 -33.04
CA GLY A 589 -34.20 -52.12 -33.87
C GLY A 589 -32.96 -52.62 -33.09
N ALA A 590 -33.00 -52.69 -31.76
CA ALA A 590 -31.95 -53.30 -30.93
C ALA A 590 -32.04 -54.84 -31.03
N ARG A 591 -31.65 -55.37 -32.20
CA ARG A 591 -31.91 -56.77 -32.64
C ARG A 591 -31.42 -57.85 -31.67
N ALA A 592 -30.34 -57.60 -30.93
CA ALA A 592 -29.82 -58.52 -29.93
C ALA A 592 -30.47 -58.36 -28.54
N CYS A 593 -31.16 -57.26 -28.25
CA CYS A 593 -31.62 -56.94 -26.90
C CYS A 593 -32.88 -57.72 -26.52
N ASP A 594 -32.76 -58.57 -25.50
CA ASP A 594 -33.84 -59.40 -24.97
C ASP A 594 -33.82 -59.49 -23.43
N GLN A 595 -33.21 -58.49 -22.78
CA GLN A 595 -32.96 -58.45 -21.33
C GLN A 595 -34.22 -58.58 -20.46
N ASN A 596 -34.03 -59.01 -19.22
CA ASN A 596 -35.06 -58.92 -18.19
C ASN A 596 -35.08 -57.50 -17.60
N ILE A 597 -36.19 -56.79 -17.77
CA ILE A 597 -36.45 -55.45 -17.25
C ILE A 597 -37.72 -55.41 -16.37
N ALA A 598 -38.22 -56.56 -15.92
CA ALA A 598 -39.49 -56.69 -15.19
C ALA A 598 -39.53 -55.92 -13.85
N ASN A 599 -38.36 -55.57 -13.31
CA ASN A 599 -38.19 -54.84 -12.06
C ASN A 599 -38.13 -53.30 -12.23
N TRP A 600 -38.17 -52.77 -13.46
CA TRP A 600 -38.20 -51.33 -13.70
C TRP A 600 -39.51 -50.68 -13.21
N ASN A 601 -39.39 -49.60 -12.43
CA ASN A 601 -40.54 -48.78 -12.05
C ASN A 601 -40.87 -47.79 -13.19
N VAL A 602 -41.91 -48.11 -13.96
CA VAL A 602 -42.34 -47.31 -15.12
C VAL A 602 -43.59 -46.46 -14.84
N TYR A 603 -43.97 -46.25 -13.57
CA TYR A 603 -45.23 -45.59 -13.23
C TYR A 603 -45.34 -44.17 -13.82
N LYS A 604 -44.23 -43.42 -13.89
CA LYS A 604 -44.18 -42.07 -14.49
C LYS A 604 -44.08 -42.02 -16.02
N VAL A 605 -43.78 -43.14 -16.70
CA VAL A 605 -43.56 -43.16 -18.15
C VAL A 605 -44.87 -42.86 -18.89
N THR A 606 -44.95 -41.73 -19.58
CA THR A 606 -46.13 -41.31 -20.37
C THR A 606 -45.96 -41.57 -21.86
N TYR A 607 -44.72 -41.70 -22.33
CA TYR A 607 -44.37 -41.92 -23.73
C TYR A 607 -43.52 -43.19 -23.85
N TYR A 608 -43.98 -44.16 -24.65
CA TYR A 608 -43.37 -45.48 -24.81
C TYR A 608 -43.67 -46.08 -26.20
N SER A 609 -43.97 -45.25 -27.20
CA SER A 609 -44.29 -45.71 -28.54
C SER A 609 -43.09 -46.39 -29.19
N TRP A 610 -43.32 -47.55 -29.79
CA TRP A 610 -42.32 -48.39 -30.45
C TRP A 610 -41.10 -48.76 -29.57
N PHE A 611 -41.28 -48.78 -28.24
CA PHE A 611 -40.26 -49.07 -27.23
C PHE A 611 -39.30 -50.21 -27.60
N ALA A 612 -39.82 -51.32 -28.14
CA ALA A 612 -39.03 -52.52 -28.48
C ALA A 612 -39.36 -53.10 -29.86
N LYS A 613 -39.94 -52.32 -30.76
CA LYS A 613 -40.23 -52.77 -32.13
C LYS A 613 -38.94 -53.13 -32.86
N ASN A 614 -38.90 -54.28 -33.55
CA ASN A 614 -37.70 -54.81 -34.24
C ASN A 614 -36.51 -55.16 -33.31
N SER A 615 -36.76 -55.42 -32.03
CA SER A 615 -35.75 -55.85 -31.03
C SER A 615 -35.63 -57.38 -30.90
N GLY A 616 -34.74 -57.87 -30.05
CA GLY A 616 -34.63 -59.29 -29.70
C GLY A 616 -35.91 -59.89 -29.09
N TRP A 617 -36.66 -59.11 -28.30
CA TRP A 617 -37.96 -59.53 -27.76
C TRP A 617 -39.01 -59.87 -28.84
N GLN A 618 -38.87 -59.39 -30.09
CA GLN A 618 -39.82 -59.73 -31.17
C GLN A 618 -39.81 -61.22 -31.54
N ASN A 619 -38.72 -61.95 -31.23
CA ASN A 619 -38.61 -63.39 -31.46
C ASN A 619 -39.21 -64.23 -30.32
N MET A 620 -39.75 -63.59 -29.28
CA MET A 620 -40.31 -64.25 -28.10
C MET A 620 -41.84 -64.32 -28.18
N SER A 621 -42.42 -65.38 -27.61
CA SER A 621 -43.86 -65.43 -27.39
C SER A 621 -44.29 -64.41 -26.31
N TRP A 622 -45.52 -63.92 -26.37
CA TRP A 622 -46.10 -63.04 -25.34
C TRP A 622 -45.95 -63.59 -23.91
N ARG A 623 -46.01 -64.92 -23.74
CA ARG A 623 -45.80 -65.59 -22.44
C ARG A 623 -44.36 -65.47 -21.93
N GLN A 624 -43.36 -65.46 -22.81
CA GLN A 624 -41.96 -65.21 -22.43
C GLN A 624 -41.76 -63.73 -22.08
N ILE A 625 -42.30 -62.82 -22.90
CA ILE A 625 -42.20 -61.35 -22.69
C ILE A 625 -42.85 -60.94 -21.35
N TYR A 626 -43.98 -61.55 -20.97
CA TYR A 626 -44.71 -61.26 -19.73
C TYR A 626 -43.84 -61.29 -18.45
N HIS A 627 -42.85 -62.18 -18.39
CA HIS A 627 -41.95 -62.32 -17.24
C HIS A 627 -40.68 -61.45 -17.32
N LEU A 628 -40.47 -60.75 -18.44
CA LEU A 628 -39.31 -59.92 -18.71
C LEU A 628 -39.62 -58.41 -18.68
N TRP A 629 -40.91 -58.02 -18.63
CA TRP A 629 -41.34 -56.63 -18.82
C TRP A 629 -42.15 -56.08 -17.65
N PRO A 630 -42.06 -54.77 -17.34
CA PRO A 630 -42.94 -54.11 -16.39
C PRO A 630 -44.39 -54.17 -16.86
N LYS A 631 -45.32 -54.51 -15.95
CA LYS A 631 -46.74 -54.71 -16.26
C LYS A 631 -47.36 -53.58 -17.09
N LYS A 632 -47.08 -52.32 -16.77
CA LYS A 632 -47.64 -51.15 -17.49
C LYS A 632 -47.22 -51.08 -18.97
N LEU A 633 -45.99 -51.48 -19.30
CA LEU A 633 -45.54 -51.55 -20.70
C LEU A 633 -46.16 -52.76 -21.41
N TYR A 634 -46.23 -53.91 -20.71
CA TYR A 634 -46.87 -55.13 -21.21
C TYR A 634 -48.36 -54.92 -21.55
N ASP A 635 -49.13 -54.30 -20.65
CA ASP A 635 -50.57 -54.04 -20.82
C ASP A 635 -50.84 -53.12 -22.04
N ASN A 636 -49.82 -52.39 -22.52
CA ASN A 636 -49.87 -51.54 -23.71
C ASN A 636 -49.09 -52.13 -24.91
N GLY A 637 -48.91 -53.45 -24.98
CA GLY A 637 -48.00 -54.12 -25.92
C GLY A 637 -48.13 -53.68 -27.39
N ASN A 638 -49.34 -53.44 -27.90
CA ASN A 638 -49.56 -52.96 -29.28
C ASN A 638 -48.94 -51.59 -29.60
N GLN A 639 -48.66 -50.75 -28.59
CA GLN A 639 -47.94 -49.49 -28.76
C GLN A 639 -46.43 -49.66 -28.63
N CYS A 640 -45.96 -50.73 -27.99
CA CYS A 640 -44.53 -50.97 -27.70
C CYS A 640 -43.81 -51.76 -28.81
N PHE A 641 -44.54 -52.55 -29.61
CA PHE A 641 -44.02 -53.47 -30.63
C PHE A 641 -44.27 -53.03 -32.09
#